data_AF-W3XK23-F1
#
_entry.id   AF-W3XK23-F1
#
_cell.length_a   1.000
_cell.length_b   1.000
_cell.length_c   1.000
_cell.angle_alpha   90.00
_cell.angle_beta   90.00
_cell.angle_gamma   90.00
#
_symmetry.space_group_name_H-M   'P 1'
#
loop_
_entity.id
_entity.type
_entity.pdbx_description
1 polymer ?
#
loop_
_entity_poly.entity_id
_entity_poly.type
_entity_poly.pdbx_seq_one_letter_code
_entity_poly.pdbx_strand_id
1 'polypeptide(L)'
;MDLYRYQPLPSDLSRPIRLLQILPSKEEQAPMHCRLILFDLQDPEGLRIGNHLYEALSLNWGYSEETKTVSIESDSLFIEEGLHAALSRLRHRDIERLMWIDAICINHEDEEEVALQVQYMAEIYARASRVVAWLDEMTGDHQTDSKMRKENHQALHAIASAASGMSLQSGRSNDDYEMAMNLCLGAWFRRVWVLQEVTVARNVTFMCQSIEINSHALCLGVRAILDDRPPYSLPGIIHRIEAGTLRLEPAVNSSGEFTSQCHPLSDLLEVSRPHEALDCRDKVYALLGISSDAPPGLVPDYNISWADLFSQIVRSMLFKDVEVTTREDFPLALIRGKVSWVGEVTRLQLSDVWHNQLEITVQPFPQTSNKDREWTFHLPVTARPVMPGDIVCELRNAPHPLILRLHKDFCEIIWIAITAIHCNALWSRFATSIPPRKYYDPIFLTWNWDMKAAVGKAASRRFFLRQYLKEQGFSKRQPMYARDLYLLGTIYARLGRIDNAIEPFQMQIVKSAQVSKSVGFCSLDSMFWLSSLYNLRGGDGDDQLSAYWSIVLSSFDRGKDFEELNEIRRVELASMPDEGPVWFLLESQGEHTNVTEGVVAAAAANEKAGEGIMRVLLDFKGDTLPITDLVIKTATRNNQSGSKIMTLLLNHELQQLIITNDVLRESCIDVRLLLLGWEGRPFTIAYDIATVIVSLYEIHFDNKSFDARQLLTLFVKRHAGPIVVDIGFIHIIADLESQGAEYPWDHRHSSLCYDILDTLLGWEGDEITITEDASRTAKDCFPSFWDVDMADAT
;
A
#
# COMPACT_ATOMS: atom_id res chain seq x y z
N MET A 1 -50.43 32.41 27.09
CA MET A 1 -49.83 31.06 27.07
C MET A 1 -48.37 31.27 27.37
N ASP A 2 -47.84 30.53 28.34
CA ASP A 2 -46.42 30.59 28.65
C ASP A 2 -45.64 29.80 27.59
N LEU A 3 -44.34 30.08 27.48
CA LEU A 3 -43.44 29.33 26.61
C LEU A 3 -43.23 27.94 27.21
N TYR A 4 -43.36 26.90 26.39
CA TYR A 4 -43.15 25.52 26.82
C TYR A 4 -41.73 25.33 27.35
N ARG A 5 -41.60 24.64 28.49
CA ARG A 5 -40.31 24.29 29.10
C ARG A 5 -40.20 22.77 29.23
N TYR A 6 -39.11 22.23 28.68
CA TYR A 6 -38.82 20.81 28.77
C TYR A 6 -38.59 20.39 30.22
N GLN A 7 -39.20 19.27 30.61
CA GLN A 7 -38.88 18.59 31.86
C GLN A 7 -37.73 17.61 31.62
N PRO A 8 -36.72 17.51 32.50
CA PRO A 8 -35.64 16.54 32.37
C PRO A 8 -36.16 15.12 32.21
N LEU A 9 -35.45 14.31 31.41
CA LEU A 9 -35.81 12.90 31.26
C LEU A 9 -35.65 12.16 32.61
N PRO A 10 -36.62 11.30 32.99
CA PRO A 10 -36.56 10.58 34.27
C PRO A 10 -35.38 9.60 34.32
N SER A 11 -34.64 9.59 35.43
CA SER A 11 -33.47 8.72 35.64
C SER A 11 -33.83 7.28 36.01
N ASP A 12 -35.10 7.02 36.35
CA ASP A 12 -35.63 5.70 36.71
C ASP A 12 -36.00 4.84 35.49
N LEU A 13 -36.14 5.46 34.31
CA LEU A 13 -36.35 4.77 33.05
C LEU A 13 -35.01 4.35 32.44
N SER A 14 -34.97 3.19 31.76
CA SER A 14 -33.70 2.70 31.23
C SER A 14 -33.28 3.44 29.96
N ARG A 15 -34.21 3.68 29.03
CA ARG A 15 -33.98 4.40 27.78
C ARG A 15 -35.13 5.37 27.49
N PRO A 16 -35.25 6.46 28.26
CA PRO A 16 -36.35 7.41 28.14
C PRO A 16 -36.26 8.22 26.84
N ILE A 17 -37.40 8.37 26.17
CA ILE A 17 -37.64 9.30 25.05
C ILE A 17 -38.96 10.04 25.27
N ARG A 18 -39.17 11.14 24.54
CA ARG A 18 -40.49 11.78 24.43
C ARG A 18 -41.13 11.43 23.10
N LEU A 19 -42.45 11.29 23.09
CA LEU A 19 -43.25 11.17 21.87
C LEU A 19 -44.26 12.33 21.80
N LEU A 20 -44.48 12.85 20.61
CA LEU A 20 -45.49 13.86 20.33
C LEU A 20 -46.82 13.18 19.99
N GLN A 21 -47.83 13.40 20.81
CA GLN A 21 -49.22 13.04 20.53
C GLN A 21 -49.91 14.22 19.83
N ILE A 22 -50.18 14.06 18.54
CA ILE A 22 -50.90 15.04 17.71
C ILE A 22 -52.41 14.79 17.88
N LEU A 23 -53.14 15.78 18.37
CA LEU A 23 -54.59 15.66 18.57
C LEU A 23 -55.36 15.87 17.26
N PRO A 24 -56.46 15.13 17.03
CA PRO A 24 -57.22 15.23 15.79
C PRO A 24 -58.02 16.54 15.71
N SER A 25 -58.29 17.00 14.50
CA SER A 25 -59.19 18.13 14.24
C SER A 25 -59.95 17.94 12.93
N LYS A 26 -61.26 18.26 12.95
CA LYS A 26 -62.09 18.23 11.73
C LYS A 26 -61.78 19.36 10.76
N GLU A 27 -61.26 20.47 11.28
CA GLU A 27 -60.88 21.67 10.54
C GLU A 27 -59.38 21.66 10.26
N GLU A 28 -59.01 21.78 8.99
CA GLU A 28 -57.63 21.73 8.53
C GLU A 28 -56.81 22.93 9.02
N GLN A 29 -57.43 24.10 9.15
CA GLN A 29 -56.81 25.33 9.66
C GLN A 29 -56.91 25.53 11.18
N ALA A 30 -57.48 24.58 11.92
CA ALA A 30 -57.53 24.70 13.38
C ALA A 30 -56.11 24.71 13.98
N PRO A 31 -55.90 25.43 15.10
CA PRO A 31 -54.62 25.44 15.82
C PRO A 31 -54.08 24.04 16.08
N MET A 32 -52.76 23.89 16.05
CA MET A 32 -52.11 22.61 16.31
C MET A 32 -52.03 22.38 17.82
N HIS A 33 -52.79 21.40 18.31
CA HIS A 33 -52.79 20.97 19.71
C HIS A 33 -52.09 19.62 19.83
N CYS A 34 -51.08 19.55 20.69
CA CYS A 34 -50.27 18.36 20.92
C CYS A 34 -50.03 18.12 22.41
N ARG A 35 -49.55 16.92 22.74
CA ARG A 35 -49.02 16.57 24.08
C ARG A 35 -47.67 15.87 23.91
N LEU A 36 -46.78 16.05 24.88
CA LEU A 36 -45.54 15.28 24.96
C LEU A 36 -45.69 14.21 26.05
N ILE A 37 -45.45 12.96 25.67
CA ILE A 37 -45.57 11.81 26.56
C ILE A 37 -44.22 11.12 26.71
N LEU A 38 -43.90 10.69 27.92
CA LEU A 38 -42.69 9.94 28.22
C LEU A 38 -42.87 8.47 27.82
N PHE A 39 -41.79 7.89 27.30
CA PHE A 39 -41.77 6.53 26.77
C PHE A 39 -40.41 5.89 27.06
N ASP A 40 -40.40 4.62 27.49
CA ASP A 40 -39.14 3.86 27.67
C ASP A 40 -38.97 2.90 26.48
N LEU A 41 -37.86 3.02 25.75
CA LEU A 41 -37.55 2.13 24.65
C LEU A 41 -37.36 0.68 25.10
N GLN A 42 -36.97 0.40 26.34
CA GLN A 42 -36.74 -0.99 26.76
C GLN A 42 -37.99 -1.77 27.14
N ASP A 43 -39.13 -1.10 27.32
CA ASP A 43 -40.38 -1.78 27.71
C ASP A 43 -40.90 -2.68 26.57
N PRO A 44 -40.93 -4.03 26.75
CA PRO A 44 -41.40 -4.97 25.73
C PRO A 44 -42.90 -4.85 25.44
N GLU A 45 -43.70 -4.46 26.44
CA GLU A 45 -45.14 -4.17 26.27
C GLU A 45 -45.37 -2.70 25.86
N GLY A 46 -44.38 -1.85 26.15
CA GLY A 46 -44.40 -0.41 25.92
C GLY A 46 -44.32 0.03 24.47
N LEU A 47 -44.04 -0.82 23.48
CA LEU A 47 -44.09 -0.48 22.04
C LEU A 47 -45.44 0.13 21.59
N ARG A 48 -46.47 0.02 22.42
CA ARG A 48 -47.79 0.60 22.23
C ARG A 48 -48.16 1.50 23.41
N ILE A 49 -48.68 2.68 23.10
CA ILE A 49 -49.45 3.46 24.07
C ILE A 49 -50.92 3.20 23.75
N GLY A 50 -51.57 2.35 24.54
CA GLY A 50 -52.89 1.79 24.22
C GLY A 50 -52.83 0.88 23.00
N ASN A 51 -53.53 1.23 21.91
CA ASN A 51 -53.55 0.46 20.66
C ASN A 51 -52.62 1.03 19.56
N HIS A 52 -51.94 2.15 19.80
CA HIS A 52 -51.21 2.90 18.78
C HIS A 52 -49.71 2.64 18.86
N LEU A 53 -49.10 2.30 17.72
CA LEU A 53 -47.65 2.31 17.52
C LEU A 53 -47.23 3.72 17.14
N TYR A 54 -46.06 4.16 17.59
CA TYR A 54 -45.52 5.45 17.17
C TYR A 54 -44.92 5.39 15.76
N GLU A 55 -44.93 6.53 15.09
CA GLU A 55 -44.28 6.79 13.81
C GLU A 55 -43.06 7.70 14.06
N ALA A 56 -42.10 7.77 13.14
CA ALA A 56 -41.01 8.74 13.24
C ALA A 56 -41.04 9.69 12.04
N LEU A 57 -40.77 10.97 12.27
CA LEU A 57 -40.66 11.96 11.22
C LEU A 57 -39.18 12.22 10.91
N SER A 58 -38.85 12.29 9.63
CA SER A 58 -37.54 12.63 9.10
C SER A 58 -37.71 13.84 8.18
N LEU A 59 -37.22 14.98 8.63
CA LEU A 59 -37.33 16.27 7.95
C LEU A 59 -35.96 16.79 7.54
N ASN A 60 -35.94 17.63 6.51
CA ASN A 60 -34.74 18.39 6.22
C ASN A 60 -34.55 19.55 7.22
N TRP A 61 -33.33 20.07 7.30
CA TRP A 61 -33.00 21.25 8.09
C TRP A 61 -33.76 22.46 7.54
N GLY A 62 -34.34 23.24 8.44
CA GLY A 62 -34.84 24.57 8.15
C GLY A 62 -33.76 25.61 8.07
N TYR A 63 -33.73 26.36 6.98
CA TYR A 63 -33.00 27.63 6.91
C TYR A 63 -33.90 28.85 7.20
N SER A 64 -35.17 28.60 7.56
CA SER A 64 -36.14 29.67 7.81
C SER A 64 -36.05 30.18 9.23
N GLU A 65 -35.88 31.50 9.39
CA GLU A 65 -36.05 32.19 10.68
C GLU A 65 -37.54 32.32 11.07
N GLU A 66 -38.47 32.02 10.14
CA GLU A 66 -39.90 32.08 10.40
C GLU A 66 -40.38 30.88 11.22
N THR A 67 -40.88 31.16 12.41
CA THR A 67 -41.46 30.15 13.30
C THR A 67 -42.98 30.22 13.31
N LYS A 68 -43.62 29.05 13.46
CA LYS A 68 -45.05 28.88 13.73
C LYS A 68 -45.21 28.33 15.13
N THR A 69 -46.37 28.58 15.74
CA THR A 69 -46.65 28.13 17.10
C THR A 69 -47.48 26.85 17.10
N VAL A 70 -47.03 25.86 17.86
CA VAL A 70 -47.80 24.68 18.25
C VAL A 70 -48.06 24.76 19.75
N SER A 71 -49.25 24.34 20.18
CA SER A 71 -49.54 24.25 21.60
C SER A 71 -49.22 22.86 22.13
N ILE A 72 -48.39 22.79 23.17
CA ILE A 72 -48.12 21.57 23.93
C ILE A 72 -48.86 21.73 25.26
N GLU A 73 -49.94 20.97 25.42
CA GLU A 73 -50.89 21.13 26.53
C GLU A 73 -51.47 22.55 26.61
N SER A 74 -51.04 23.37 27.58
CA SER A 74 -51.44 24.77 27.74
C SER A 74 -50.41 25.78 27.23
N ASP A 75 -49.22 25.31 26.88
CA ASP A 75 -48.06 26.14 26.62
C ASP A 75 -47.74 26.20 25.13
N SER A 76 -47.00 27.23 24.71
CA SER A 76 -46.65 27.48 23.32
C SER A 76 -45.22 27.04 23.03
N LEU A 77 -45.02 26.24 21.97
CA LEU A 77 -43.72 25.88 21.41
C LEU A 77 -43.60 26.51 20.01
N PHE A 78 -42.47 27.17 19.75
CA PHE A 78 -42.14 27.67 18.42
C PHE A 78 -41.43 26.58 17.62
N ILE A 79 -41.92 26.33 16.41
CA ILE A 79 -41.35 25.35 15.48
C ILE A 79 -41.18 25.99 14.11
N GLU A 80 -40.31 25.41 13.30
CA GLU A 80 -40.11 25.86 11.92
C GLU A 80 -41.37 25.68 11.04
N GLU A 81 -41.52 26.54 10.03
CA GLU A 81 -42.62 26.45 9.06
C GLU A 81 -42.69 25.09 8.34
N GLY A 82 -41.56 24.51 7.93
CA GLY A 82 -41.50 23.20 7.29
C GLY A 82 -42.08 22.08 8.16
N LEU A 83 -41.70 22.07 9.44
CA LEU A 83 -42.23 21.13 10.44
C LEU A 83 -43.73 21.37 10.70
N HIS A 84 -44.17 22.64 10.79
CA HIS A 84 -45.58 22.94 10.96
C HIS A 84 -46.43 22.46 9.77
N ALA A 85 -45.93 22.64 8.54
CA ALA A 85 -46.58 22.14 7.32
C ALA A 85 -46.69 20.61 7.32
N ALA A 86 -45.61 19.91 7.70
CA ALA A 86 -45.61 18.46 7.83
C ALA A 86 -46.63 17.98 8.88
N LEU A 87 -46.62 18.58 10.09
CA LEU A 87 -47.58 18.27 11.16
C LEU A 87 -49.03 18.51 10.72
N SER A 88 -49.29 19.62 10.04
CA SER A 88 -50.62 19.97 9.53
C SER A 88 -51.12 18.92 8.53
N ARG A 89 -50.24 18.45 7.64
CA ARG A 89 -50.56 17.40 6.66
C ARG A 89 -50.73 16.02 7.30
N LEU A 90 -49.96 15.72 8.34
CA LEU A 90 -49.97 14.45 9.04
C LEU A 90 -51.11 14.33 10.07
N ARG A 91 -51.65 15.45 10.56
CA ARG A 91 -52.78 15.47 11.49
C ARG A 91 -54.00 14.81 10.86
N HIS A 92 -54.49 13.75 11.49
CA HIS A 92 -55.71 13.06 11.05
C HIS A 92 -56.96 13.76 11.60
N ARG A 93 -58.09 13.60 10.92
CA ARG A 93 -59.34 14.30 11.29
C ARG A 93 -60.00 13.74 12.55
N ASP A 94 -59.86 12.43 12.75
CA ASP A 94 -60.63 11.69 13.76
C ASP A 94 -59.77 10.86 14.73
N ILE A 95 -58.46 10.72 14.49
CA ILE A 95 -57.59 9.81 15.23
C ILE A 95 -56.34 10.57 15.66
N GLU A 96 -55.92 10.40 16.91
CA GLU A 96 -54.64 10.91 17.38
C GLU A 96 -53.47 10.15 16.75
N ARG A 97 -52.33 10.83 16.59
CA ARG A 97 -51.11 10.22 16.06
C ARG A 97 -49.96 10.39 17.04
N LEU A 98 -49.21 9.32 17.24
CA LEU A 98 -48.00 9.30 18.06
C LEU A 98 -46.79 9.37 17.15
N MET A 99 -45.96 10.39 17.33
CA MET A 99 -44.80 10.64 16.49
C MET A 99 -43.57 10.97 17.30
N TRP A 100 -42.43 10.39 16.94
CA TRP A 100 -41.12 10.88 17.36
C TRP A 100 -40.60 11.88 16.32
N ILE A 101 -40.21 13.06 16.76
CA ILE A 101 -39.72 14.17 15.94
C ILE A 101 -38.54 14.77 16.69
N ASP A 102 -37.33 14.61 16.19
CA ASP A 102 -36.09 15.10 16.81
C ASP A 102 -36.16 16.57 17.25
N ALA A 103 -36.70 17.45 16.40
CA ALA A 103 -36.84 18.88 16.67
C ALA A 103 -37.79 19.23 17.84
N ILE A 104 -38.67 18.31 18.27
CA ILE A 104 -39.65 18.55 19.35
C ILE A 104 -39.42 17.60 20.54
N CYS A 105 -39.04 16.36 20.29
CA CYS A 105 -38.95 15.31 21.32
C CYS A 105 -37.65 15.39 22.12
N ILE A 106 -36.61 16.02 21.54
CA ILE A 106 -35.32 16.27 22.17
C ILE A 106 -35.28 17.71 22.67
N ASN A 107 -34.79 17.90 23.90
CA ASN A 107 -34.43 19.20 24.41
C ASN A 107 -33.06 19.62 23.87
N HIS A 108 -33.04 20.39 22.78
CA HIS A 108 -31.80 20.86 22.15
C HIS A 108 -31.03 21.90 22.98
N GLU A 109 -31.58 22.37 24.10
CA GLU A 109 -30.87 23.24 25.06
C GLU A 109 -30.02 22.45 26.06
N ASP A 110 -30.18 21.12 26.12
CA ASP A 110 -29.44 20.22 27.01
C ASP A 110 -28.52 19.29 26.19
N GLU A 111 -27.23 19.61 26.15
CA GLU A 111 -26.23 18.85 25.38
C GLU A 111 -26.10 17.39 25.84
N GLU A 112 -26.30 17.11 27.14
CA GLU A 112 -26.26 15.74 27.66
C GLU A 112 -27.46 14.94 27.15
N GLU A 113 -28.65 15.57 27.13
CA GLU A 113 -29.84 14.95 26.55
C GLU A 113 -29.66 14.71 25.05
N VAL A 114 -29.14 15.69 24.30
CA VAL A 114 -28.89 15.55 22.85
C VAL A 114 -27.94 14.37 22.58
N ALA A 115 -26.80 14.31 23.27
CA ALA A 115 -25.84 13.23 23.12
C ALA A 115 -26.47 11.84 23.41
N LEU A 116 -27.28 11.75 24.47
CA LEU A 116 -27.97 10.53 24.86
C LEU A 116 -29.03 10.11 23.82
N GLN A 117 -29.85 11.05 23.36
CA GLN A 117 -30.88 10.77 22.35
C GLN A 117 -30.26 10.39 21.00
N VAL A 118 -29.16 11.04 20.60
CA VAL A 118 -28.39 10.67 19.41
C VAL A 118 -27.89 9.22 19.47
N GLN A 119 -27.44 8.77 20.65
CA GLN A 119 -27.06 7.37 20.86
C GLN A 119 -28.24 6.40 20.65
N TYR A 120 -29.47 6.85 20.90
CA TYR A 120 -30.70 6.05 20.74
C TYR A 120 -31.34 6.15 19.36
N MET A 121 -30.98 7.12 18.52
CA MET A 121 -31.68 7.43 17.27
C MET A 121 -31.91 6.20 16.37
N ALA A 122 -30.88 5.38 16.14
CA ALA A 122 -31.03 4.18 15.31
C ALA A 122 -32.11 3.22 15.89
N GLU A 123 -32.14 3.01 17.20
CA GLU A 123 -33.16 2.18 17.83
C GLU A 123 -34.55 2.82 17.76
N ILE A 124 -34.65 4.13 17.95
CA ILE A 124 -35.91 4.88 17.86
C ILE A 124 -36.54 4.71 16.48
N TYR A 125 -35.76 4.89 15.40
CA TYR A 125 -36.22 4.70 14.03
C TYR A 125 -36.52 3.23 13.71
N ALA A 126 -35.77 2.28 14.27
CA ALA A 126 -35.98 0.85 14.06
C ALA A 126 -37.26 0.30 14.72
N ARG A 127 -37.65 0.88 15.87
CA ARG A 127 -38.87 0.51 16.60
C ARG A 127 -40.12 1.24 16.09
N ALA A 128 -39.96 2.35 15.37
CA ALA A 128 -41.06 3.06 14.74
C ALA A 128 -41.85 2.14 13.78
N SER A 129 -43.18 2.29 13.76
CA SER A 129 -44.04 1.54 12.84
C SER A 129 -43.78 1.89 11.37
N ARG A 130 -43.47 3.17 11.11
CA ARG A 130 -42.94 3.68 9.84
C ARG A 130 -42.16 4.96 10.09
N VAL A 131 -41.27 5.27 9.15
CA VAL A 131 -40.55 6.54 9.07
C VAL A 131 -41.14 7.35 7.91
N VAL A 132 -41.57 8.58 8.21
CA VAL A 132 -42.06 9.52 7.20
C VAL A 132 -40.92 10.43 6.79
N ALA A 133 -40.40 10.23 5.57
CA ALA A 133 -39.42 11.10 4.94
C ALA A 133 -40.17 12.26 4.25
N TRP A 134 -40.07 13.46 4.82
CA TRP A 134 -40.72 14.65 4.30
C TRP A 134 -39.79 15.42 3.36
N LEU A 135 -40.16 15.46 2.07
CA LEU A 135 -39.33 15.96 0.97
C LEU A 135 -39.71 17.38 0.50
N ASP A 136 -40.60 18.06 1.21
CA ASP A 136 -40.97 19.45 0.90
C ASP A 136 -39.88 20.38 1.45
N GLU A 137 -38.98 20.85 0.57
CA GLU A 137 -37.82 21.65 0.96
C GLU A 137 -38.19 23.12 1.21
N MET A 138 -37.60 23.68 2.28
CA MET A 138 -37.72 25.07 2.71
C MET A 138 -36.31 25.68 2.82
N THR A 139 -36.05 26.72 2.05
CA THR A 139 -34.78 27.46 1.99
C THR A 139 -34.90 28.85 2.62
N GLY A 140 -36.12 29.27 2.98
CA GLY A 140 -36.40 30.61 3.53
C GLY A 140 -36.61 31.68 2.45
N ASP A 141 -36.28 31.40 1.19
CA ASP A 141 -36.70 32.20 0.05
C ASP A 141 -37.97 31.61 -0.58
N HIS A 142 -39.11 32.31 -0.40
CA HIS A 142 -40.41 31.85 -0.89
C HIS A 142 -40.43 31.51 -2.38
N GLN A 143 -39.65 32.20 -3.22
CA GLN A 143 -39.61 31.91 -4.66
C GLN A 143 -38.88 30.59 -4.93
N THR A 144 -37.68 30.43 -4.39
CA THR A 144 -36.90 29.18 -4.49
C THR A 144 -37.66 28.00 -3.89
N ASP A 145 -38.31 28.18 -2.75
CA ASP A 145 -39.13 27.16 -2.08
C ASP A 145 -40.28 26.71 -2.96
N SER A 146 -41.06 27.66 -3.50
CA SER A 146 -42.20 27.32 -4.37
C SER A 146 -41.78 26.52 -5.60
N LYS A 147 -40.61 26.81 -6.15
CA LYS A 147 -40.03 26.10 -7.30
C LYS A 147 -39.58 24.70 -6.90
N MET A 148 -38.75 24.56 -5.87
CA MET A 148 -38.20 23.27 -5.43
C MET A 148 -39.31 22.32 -4.97
N ARG A 149 -40.30 22.81 -4.23
CA ARG A 149 -41.47 22.01 -3.82
C ARG A 149 -42.24 21.47 -5.02
N LYS A 150 -42.43 22.29 -6.06
CA LYS A 150 -43.10 21.87 -7.30
C LYS A 150 -42.26 20.83 -8.06
N GLU A 151 -40.95 21.03 -8.16
CA GLU A 151 -40.02 20.09 -8.80
C GLU A 151 -39.99 18.75 -8.06
N ASN A 152 -39.88 18.75 -6.73
CA ASN A 152 -39.90 17.53 -5.91
C ASN A 152 -41.23 16.79 -6.04
N HIS A 153 -42.36 17.52 -6.05
CA HIS A 153 -43.68 16.93 -6.27
C HIS A 153 -43.78 16.26 -7.65
N GLN A 154 -43.32 16.93 -8.71
CA GLN A 154 -43.31 16.37 -10.07
C GLN A 154 -42.39 15.15 -10.19
N ALA A 155 -41.20 15.20 -9.60
CA ALA A 155 -40.26 14.09 -9.57
C ALA A 155 -40.84 12.87 -8.86
N LEU A 156 -41.44 13.06 -7.67
CA LEU A 156 -42.05 11.97 -6.90
C LEU A 156 -43.25 11.37 -7.64
N HIS A 157 -44.05 12.20 -8.32
CA HIS A 157 -45.14 11.73 -9.19
C HIS A 157 -44.62 10.87 -10.35
N ALA A 158 -43.56 11.32 -11.03
CA ALA A 158 -42.94 10.59 -12.14
C ALA A 158 -42.41 9.23 -11.68
N ILE A 159 -41.70 9.20 -10.54
CA ILE A 159 -41.19 7.96 -9.93
C ILE A 159 -42.34 7.02 -9.58
N ALA A 160 -43.42 7.51 -8.94
CA ALA A 160 -44.59 6.68 -8.60
C ALA A 160 -45.28 6.11 -9.85
N SER A 161 -45.37 6.91 -10.91
CA SER A 161 -45.97 6.51 -12.19
C SER A 161 -45.12 5.45 -12.91
N ALA A 162 -43.79 5.61 -12.88
CA ALA A 162 -42.84 4.66 -13.44
C ALA A 162 -42.88 3.32 -12.68
N ALA A 163 -42.93 3.36 -11.35
CA ALA A 163 -43.03 2.17 -10.50
C ALA A 163 -44.29 1.34 -10.78
N SER A 164 -45.39 2.01 -11.14
CA SER A 164 -46.67 1.38 -11.46
C SER A 164 -46.76 0.85 -12.90
N GLY A 165 -45.71 1.00 -13.71
CA GLY A 165 -45.69 0.59 -15.13
C GLY A 165 -46.56 1.46 -16.06
N MET A 166 -47.16 2.55 -15.55
CA MET A 166 -48.06 3.43 -16.31
C MET A 166 -47.32 4.31 -17.33
N SER A 167 -45.99 4.42 -17.23
CA SER A 167 -45.13 5.25 -18.10
C SER A 167 -44.74 4.57 -19.44
N LEU A 168 -45.04 3.28 -19.64
CA LEU A 168 -44.59 2.52 -20.83
C LEU A 168 -45.22 2.93 -22.18
N GLN A 169 -46.15 3.91 -22.22
CA GLN A 169 -46.86 4.30 -23.46
C GLN A 169 -46.41 5.64 -24.07
N SER A 170 -45.61 6.45 -23.38
CA SER A 170 -45.01 7.66 -23.92
C SER A 170 -43.52 7.65 -23.57
N GLY A 171 -42.64 7.59 -24.58
CA GLY A 171 -41.20 7.38 -24.40
C GLY A 171 -40.57 8.21 -23.27
N ARG A 172 -39.64 7.58 -22.54
CA ARG A 172 -38.90 8.15 -21.40
C ARG A 172 -38.24 9.48 -21.82
N SER A 173 -38.58 10.58 -21.14
CA SER A 173 -37.97 11.89 -21.43
C SER A 173 -36.66 12.06 -20.66
N ASN A 174 -35.72 12.84 -21.21
CA ASN A 174 -34.52 13.26 -20.47
C ASN A 174 -34.90 14.10 -19.24
N ASP A 175 -36.06 14.75 -19.28
CA ASP A 175 -36.59 15.57 -18.20
C ASP A 175 -36.97 14.72 -16.98
N ASP A 176 -37.57 13.53 -17.19
CA ASP A 176 -37.91 12.60 -16.09
C ASP A 176 -36.66 12.10 -15.35
N TYR A 177 -35.58 11.86 -16.11
CA TYR A 177 -34.28 11.52 -15.56
C TYR A 177 -33.71 12.66 -14.71
N GLU A 178 -33.67 13.89 -15.25
CA GLU A 178 -33.14 15.05 -14.53
C GLU A 178 -33.95 15.34 -13.26
N MET A 179 -35.29 15.25 -13.33
CA MET A 179 -36.17 15.41 -12.18
C MET A 179 -35.91 14.36 -11.10
N ALA A 180 -35.84 13.07 -11.45
CA ALA A 180 -35.57 12.00 -10.50
C ALA A 180 -34.17 12.15 -9.86
N MET A 181 -33.17 12.51 -10.65
CA MET A 181 -31.80 12.75 -10.16
C MET A 181 -31.73 13.98 -9.24
N ASN A 182 -32.39 15.08 -9.60
CA ASN A 182 -32.43 16.29 -8.77
C ASN A 182 -33.09 16.00 -7.41
N LEU A 183 -34.17 15.20 -7.39
CA LEU A 183 -34.78 14.76 -6.15
C LEU A 183 -33.80 13.93 -5.31
N CYS A 184 -33.15 12.92 -5.89
CA CYS A 184 -32.21 12.05 -5.17
C CYS A 184 -30.90 12.76 -4.76
N LEU A 185 -30.62 13.92 -5.34
CA LEU A 185 -29.54 14.85 -4.94
C LEU A 185 -30.05 16.00 -4.07
N GLY A 186 -31.34 15.99 -3.69
CA GLY A 186 -31.99 17.00 -2.87
C GLY A 186 -31.40 17.10 -1.47
N ALA A 187 -31.75 18.16 -0.74
CA ALA A 187 -31.16 18.46 0.55
C ALA A 187 -31.43 17.36 1.58
N TRP A 188 -32.61 16.73 1.55
CA TRP A 188 -32.93 15.60 2.43
C TRP A 188 -31.97 14.43 2.20
N PHE A 189 -31.80 13.96 0.96
CA PHE A 189 -30.94 12.82 0.62
C PHE A 189 -29.45 13.06 0.89
N ARG A 190 -29.02 14.32 0.95
CA ARG A 190 -27.64 14.67 1.29
C ARG A 190 -27.36 14.63 2.78
N ARG A 191 -28.34 14.54 3.68
CA ARG A 191 -28.08 14.51 5.14
C ARG A 191 -27.45 13.20 5.56
N VAL A 192 -26.42 13.24 6.40
CA VAL A 192 -25.81 12.02 6.94
C VAL A 192 -26.77 11.25 7.86
N TRP A 193 -27.62 11.96 8.60
CA TRP A 193 -28.61 11.39 9.52
C TRP A 193 -29.60 10.45 8.83
N VAL A 194 -29.98 10.77 7.59
CA VAL A 194 -30.88 9.94 6.78
C VAL A 194 -30.40 8.50 6.68
N LEU A 195 -29.09 8.27 6.74
CA LEU A 195 -28.53 6.93 6.74
C LEU A 195 -29.05 6.06 7.89
N GLN A 196 -29.17 6.57 9.12
CA GLN A 196 -29.80 5.79 10.19
C GLN A 196 -31.32 5.74 9.99
N GLU A 197 -31.93 6.87 9.66
CA GLU A 197 -33.38 7.02 9.54
C GLU A 197 -34.01 6.03 8.56
N VAL A 198 -33.33 5.70 7.44
CA VAL A 198 -33.85 4.76 6.43
C VAL A 198 -33.27 3.35 6.53
N THR A 199 -32.02 3.20 7.00
CA THR A 199 -31.35 1.88 6.95
C THR A 199 -31.94 0.91 7.96
N VAL A 200 -32.38 1.39 9.14
CA VAL A 200 -32.94 0.52 10.20
C VAL A 200 -34.46 0.57 10.29
N ALA A 201 -35.12 1.46 9.54
CA ALA A 201 -36.57 1.58 9.51
C ALA A 201 -37.25 0.29 9.03
N ARG A 202 -38.40 -0.03 9.65
CA ARG A 202 -39.26 -1.15 9.21
C ARG A 202 -39.96 -0.85 7.88
N ASN A 203 -40.36 0.40 7.70
CA ASN A 203 -41.01 0.90 6.50
C ASN A 203 -40.72 2.40 6.37
N VAL A 204 -40.35 2.85 5.18
CA VAL A 204 -40.13 4.26 4.89
C VAL A 204 -41.17 4.73 3.88
N THR A 205 -41.86 5.82 4.23
CA THR A 205 -42.82 6.49 3.38
C THR A 205 -42.25 7.86 2.99
N PHE A 206 -42.08 8.09 1.70
CA PHE A 206 -41.65 9.38 1.17
C PHE A 206 -42.90 10.22 0.85
N MET A 207 -42.94 11.43 1.40
CA MET A 207 -44.04 12.36 1.25
C MET A 207 -43.57 13.69 0.68
N CYS A 208 -44.27 14.16 -0.36
CA CYS A 208 -44.13 15.51 -0.88
C CYS A 208 -45.53 16.08 -1.16
N GLN A 209 -45.99 16.99 -0.31
CA GLN A 209 -47.34 17.57 -0.35
C GLN A 209 -48.45 16.49 -0.28
N SER A 210 -49.13 16.24 -1.41
CA SER A 210 -50.22 15.26 -1.52
C SER A 210 -49.75 13.86 -1.97
N ILE A 211 -48.52 13.73 -2.48
CA ILE A 211 -47.98 12.47 -2.99
C ILE A 211 -47.32 11.69 -1.86
N GLU A 212 -47.63 10.40 -1.82
CA GLU A 212 -47.09 9.43 -0.88
C GLU A 212 -46.61 8.20 -1.65
N ILE A 213 -45.36 7.79 -1.44
CA ILE A 213 -44.77 6.59 -2.05
C ILE A 213 -43.97 5.82 -1.00
N ASN A 214 -44.09 4.49 -0.98
CA ASN A 214 -43.27 3.65 -0.10
C ASN A 214 -41.87 3.40 -0.70
N SER A 215 -40.92 2.95 0.13
CA SER A 215 -39.54 2.72 -0.28
C SER A 215 -39.40 1.76 -1.48
N HIS A 216 -40.18 0.68 -1.51
CA HIS A 216 -40.15 -0.29 -2.61
C HIS A 216 -40.54 0.35 -3.95
N ALA A 217 -41.64 1.09 -3.98
CA ALA A 217 -42.10 1.79 -5.17
C ALA A 217 -41.12 2.91 -5.58
N LEU A 218 -40.51 3.61 -4.62
CA LEU A 218 -39.45 4.59 -4.91
C LEU A 218 -38.28 3.92 -5.65
N CYS A 219 -37.74 2.84 -5.11
CA CYS A 219 -36.61 2.12 -5.71
C CYS A 219 -36.95 1.58 -7.10
N LEU A 220 -38.13 0.97 -7.27
CA LEU A 220 -38.58 0.47 -8.58
C LEU A 220 -38.75 1.60 -9.60
N GLY A 221 -39.38 2.71 -9.21
CA GLY A 221 -39.59 3.84 -10.11
C GLY A 221 -38.29 4.52 -10.52
N VAL A 222 -37.37 4.73 -9.57
CA VAL A 222 -36.03 5.27 -9.86
C VAL A 222 -35.27 4.34 -10.81
N ARG A 223 -35.25 3.03 -10.58
CA ARG A 223 -34.64 2.07 -11.50
C ARG A 223 -35.25 2.11 -12.89
N ALA A 224 -36.57 2.12 -12.98
CA ALA A 224 -37.29 2.17 -14.25
C ALA A 224 -36.99 3.45 -15.06
N ILE A 225 -36.72 4.56 -14.38
CA ILE A 225 -36.30 5.84 -15.01
C ILE A 225 -34.83 5.80 -15.43
N LEU A 226 -33.97 5.13 -14.65
CA LEU A 226 -32.52 5.11 -14.86
C LEU A 226 -32.01 4.00 -15.80
N ASP A 227 -32.85 3.03 -16.18
CA ASP A 227 -32.51 1.94 -17.11
C ASP A 227 -31.93 2.45 -18.44
N ASP A 228 -30.81 1.84 -18.89
CA ASP A 228 -29.86 2.18 -20.00
C ASP A 228 -28.66 3.10 -19.66
N ARG A 229 -28.47 3.52 -18.41
CA ARG A 229 -27.31 4.34 -18.00
C ARG A 229 -26.37 3.58 -17.04
N PRO A 230 -25.05 3.86 -17.06
CA PRO A 230 -24.08 3.09 -16.28
C PRO A 230 -24.39 3.11 -14.77
N PRO A 231 -24.07 2.05 -14.02
CA PRO A 231 -24.46 1.84 -12.61
C PRO A 231 -23.96 2.91 -11.63
N TYR A 232 -22.98 3.74 -12.03
CA TYR A 232 -22.52 4.91 -11.26
C TYR A 232 -23.54 6.07 -11.23
N SER A 233 -24.69 5.95 -11.91
CA SER A 233 -25.72 6.98 -12.01
C SER A 233 -26.71 6.99 -10.83
N LEU A 234 -26.85 5.87 -10.11
CA LEU A 234 -27.74 5.77 -8.94
C LEU A 234 -27.05 6.39 -7.72
N PRO A 235 -27.66 7.39 -7.06
CA PRO A 235 -27.13 7.91 -5.80
C PRO A 235 -27.04 6.79 -4.76
N GLY A 236 -25.88 6.63 -4.10
CA GLY A 236 -25.60 5.51 -3.19
C GLY A 236 -26.62 5.33 -2.05
N ILE A 237 -27.36 6.40 -1.72
CA ILE A 237 -28.47 6.37 -0.77
C ILE A 237 -29.68 5.54 -1.25
N ILE A 238 -29.99 5.51 -2.56
CA ILE A 238 -31.09 4.73 -3.11
C ILE A 238 -30.83 3.23 -2.92
N HIS A 239 -29.58 2.80 -3.06
CA HIS A 239 -29.22 1.42 -2.77
C HIS A 239 -29.37 1.08 -1.28
N ARG A 240 -29.09 2.01 -0.38
CA ARG A 240 -29.25 1.80 1.07
C ARG A 240 -30.72 1.69 1.45
N ILE A 241 -31.58 2.53 0.86
CA ILE A 241 -33.03 2.44 1.02
C ILE A 241 -33.53 1.07 0.52
N GLU A 242 -33.01 0.60 -0.61
CA GLU A 242 -33.35 -0.70 -1.15
C GLU A 242 -32.88 -1.86 -0.27
N ALA A 243 -31.63 -1.84 0.18
CA ALA A 243 -31.07 -2.84 1.07
C ALA A 243 -31.83 -2.92 2.41
N GLY A 244 -32.30 -1.77 2.93
CA GLY A 244 -33.20 -1.72 4.08
C GLY A 244 -34.58 -2.34 3.80
N THR A 245 -35.15 -2.04 2.62
CA THR A 245 -36.47 -2.54 2.19
C THR A 245 -36.51 -4.06 2.01
N LEU A 246 -35.39 -4.67 1.61
CA LEU A 246 -35.27 -6.12 1.36
C LEU A 246 -34.84 -6.93 2.58
N ARG A 247 -34.72 -6.32 3.78
CA ARG A 247 -34.30 -7.05 5.00
C ARG A 247 -35.34 -8.09 5.41
N LEU A 248 -34.88 -9.33 5.51
CA LEU A 248 -35.67 -10.46 6.00
C LEU A 248 -35.75 -10.51 7.53
N GLU A 249 -34.74 -9.95 8.23
CA GLU A 249 -34.70 -9.87 9.70
C GLU A 249 -34.84 -8.41 10.18
N PRO A 250 -35.74 -8.12 11.14
CA PRO A 250 -35.85 -6.79 11.72
C PRO A 250 -34.58 -6.44 12.51
N ALA A 251 -34.23 -5.16 12.58
CA ALA A 251 -33.12 -4.67 13.42
C ALA A 251 -33.36 -4.85 14.94
N VAL A 252 -34.50 -5.43 15.33
CA VAL A 252 -34.85 -5.79 16.70
C VAL A 252 -35.16 -7.29 16.71
N ASN A 253 -34.43 -8.04 17.53
CA ASN A 253 -34.59 -9.50 17.60
C ASN A 253 -35.87 -9.91 18.36
N SER A 254 -36.16 -11.21 18.40
CA SER A 254 -37.35 -11.76 19.08
C SER A 254 -37.37 -11.53 20.60
N SER A 255 -36.23 -11.23 21.22
CA SER A 255 -36.11 -10.84 22.63
C SER A 255 -36.26 -9.33 22.87
N GLY A 256 -36.49 -8.52 21.83
CA GLY A 256 -36.66 -7.07 21.95
C GLY A 256 -35.36 -6.28 22.05
N GLU A 257 -34.21 -6.91 21.80
CA GLU A 257 -32.90 -6.24 21.75
C GLU A 257 -32.62 -5.70 20.34
N PHE A 258 -32.11 -4.48 20.26
CA PHE A 258 -31.67 -3.87 19.02
C PHE A 258 -30.33 -4.48 18.56
N THR A 259 -30.31 -5.04 17.35
CA THR A 259 -29.11 -5.60 16.73
C THR A 259 -28.63 -4.69 15.60
N SER A 260 -27.54 -3.95 15.85
CA SER A 260 -26.86 -3.12 14.86
C SER A 260 -26.05 -4.01 13.88
N GLN A 261 -26.67 -4.47 12.80
CA GLN A 261 -26.01 -5.37 11.84
C GLN A 261 -26.20 -4.92 10.39
N CYS A 262 -25.71 -3.73 10.05
CA CYS A 262 -25.75 -3.27 8.67
C CYS A 262 -24.38 -3.46 8.00
N HIS A 263 -23.37 -2.70 8.44
CA HIS A 263 -22.03 -2.71 7.87
C HIS A 263 -20.98 -2.25 8.90
N PRO A 264 -19.70 -2.63 8.72
CA PRO A 264 -18.58 -2.08 9.45
C PRO A 264 -18.51 -0.56 9.40
N LEU A 265 -18.01 0.07 10.46
CA LEU A 265 -17.85 1.51 10.56
C LEU A 265 -16.99 2.03 9.42
N SER A 266 -15.90 1.34 9.05
CA SER A 266 -15.03 1.71 7.92
C SER A 266 -15.79 1.92 6.61
N ASP A 267 -16.79 1.08 6.34
CA ASP A 267 -17.50 1.08 5.07
C ASP A 267 -18.60 2.13 5.07
N LEU A 268 -19.31 2.23 6.20
CA LEU A 268 -20.29 3.29 6.44
C LEU A 268 -19.64 4.65 6.28
N LEU A 269 -18.42 4.76 6.80
CA LEU A 269 -17.59 5.93 6.69
C LEU A 269 -17.26 6.26 5.21
N GLU A 270 -16.78 5.30 4.43
CA GLU A 270 -16.46 5.55 3.01
C GLU A 270 -17.70 5.87 2.15
N VAL A 271 -18.83 5.23 2.44
CA VAL A 271 -20.11 5.42 1.73
C VAL A 271 -20.81 6.72 2.14
N SER A 272 -20.62 7.19 3.39
CA SER A 272 -21.27 8.41 3.89
C SER A 272 -20.58 9.70 3.44
N ARG A 273 -19.37 9.65 2.88
CA ARG A 273 -18.61 10.83 2.41
C ARG A 273 -19.40 11.91 1.64
N PRO A 274 -20.27 11.59 0.66
CA PRO A 274 -21.02 12.62 -0.06
C PRO A 274 -22.12 13.28 0.79
N HIS A 275 -22.42 12.73 1.97
CA HIS A 275 -23.43 13.27 2.87
C HIS A 275 -22.86 14.42 3.71
N GLU A 276 -23.78 15.30 4.09
CA GLU A 276 -23.56 16.59 4.68
C GLU A 276 -24.09 16.58 6.12
N ALA A 277 -23.44 17.38 6.94
CA ALA A 277 -23.83 17.64 8.31
C ALA A 277 -23.43 19.08 8.64
N LEU A 278 -24.23 19.77 9.45
CA LEU A 278 -23.88 21.11 9.94
C LEU A 278 -22.72 21.02 10.92
N ASP A 279 -22.80 20.08 11.87
CA ASP A 279 -21.70 19.71 12.74
C ASP A 279 -20.87 18.61 12.07
N CYS A 280 -19.54 18.80 12.00
CA CYS A 280 -18.64 17.79 11.44
C CYS A 280 -18.64 16.46 12.21
N ARG A 281 -18.94 16.47 13.51
CA ARG A 281 -18.96 15.28 14.39
C ARG A 281 -20.10 14.33 14.05
N ASP A 282 -21.22 14.88 13.57
CA ASP A 282 -22.39 14.10 13.12
C ASP A 282 -22.06 13.18 11.94
N LYS A 283 -21.01 13.48 11.15
CA LYS A 283 -20.53 12.57 10.11
C LYS A 283 -20.08 11.21 10.65
N VAL A 284 -19.84 11.13 11.95
CA VAL A 284 -19.44 9.93 12.69
C VAL A 284 -20.60 9.45 13.56
N TYR A 285 -21.20 10.33 14.36
CA TYR A 285 -22.27 9.94 15.30
C TYR A 285 -23.49 9.35 14.58
N ALA A 286 -23.83 9.88 13.40
CA ALA A 286 -24.85 9.32 12.53
C ALA A 286 -24.52 7.94 11.94
N LEU A 287 -23.36 7.34 12.23
CA LEU A 287 -23.02 5.99 11.76
C LEU A 287 -22.89 4.98 12.90
N LEU A 288 -22.66 5.43 14.13
CA LEU A 288 -22.41 4.56 15.28
C LEU A 288 -23.58 3.58 15.54
N GLY A 289 -24.82 4.07 15.51
CA GLY A 289 -26.01 3.26 15.77
C GLY A 289 -26.33 2.21 14.70
N ILE A 290 -25.71 2.31 13.51
CA ILE A 290 -25.92 1.35 12.40
C ILE A 290 -24.67 0.54 12.06
N SER A 291 -23.57 0.77 12.79
CA SER A 291 -22.31 0.06 12.64
C SER A 291 -22.33 -1.28 13.39
N SER A 292 -21.76 -2.31 12.77
CA SER A 292 -21.61 -3.64 13.39
C SER A 292 -20.42 -3.76 14.36
N ASP A 293 -19.47 -2.85 14.28
CA ASP A 293 -18.17 -2.90 14.98
C ASP A 293 -17.80 -1.54 15.60
N ALA A 294 -18.80 -0.72 15.91
CA ALA A 294 -18.60 0.56 16.59
C ALA A 294 -17.78 0.35 17.87
N PRO A 295 -16.68 1.10 18.07
CA PRO A 295 -15.86 0.96 19.28
C PRO A 295 -16.68 1.27 20.53
N PRO A 296 -16.64 0.43 21.58
CA PRO A 296 -17.51 0.57 22.76
C PRO A 296 -17.30 1.85 23.59
N GLY A 297 -16.21 2.58 23.37
CA GLY A 297 -15.93 3.87 24.00
C GLY A 297 -16.19 5.09 23.11
N LEU A 298 -16.59 4.89 21.85
CA LEU A 298 -16.89 5.97 20.92
C LEU A 298 -18.39 6.28 21.03
N VAL A 299 -18.73 7.26 21.86
CA VAL A 299 -20.10 7.73 22.10
C VAL A 299 -20.25 9.18 21.64
N PRO A 300 -21.48 9.62 21.31
CA PRO A 300 -21.75 11.03 21.02
C PRO A 300 -21.32 11.93 22.18
N ASP A 301 -20.45 12.88 21.88
CA ASP A 301 -20.01 13.93 22.80
C ASP A 301 -19.85 15.22 21.98
N TYR A 302 -20.65 16.25 22.27
CA TYR A 302 -20.60 17.53 21.58
C TYR A 302 -19.67 18.55 22.28
N ASN A 303 -18.95 18.13 23.33
CA ASN A 303 -17.89 18.91 23.96
C ASN A 303 -16.48 18.54 23.44
N ILE A 304 -16.34 17.38 22.79
CA ILE A 304 -15.07 16.98 22.15
C ILE A 304 -14.78 17.83 20.90
N SER A 305 -13.51 18.13 20.69
CA SER A 305 -13.05 18.78 19.46
C SER A 305 -13.06 17.80 18.28
N TRP A 306 -13.13 18.32 17.05
CA TRP A 306 -13.12 17.47 15.86
C TRP A 306 -11.78 16.75 15.69
N ALA A 307 -10.65 17.41 15.98
CA ALA A 307 -9.34 16.78 15.86
C ALA A 307 -9.22 15.58 16.81
N ASP A 308 -9.68 15.70 18.05
CA ASP A 308 -9.62 14.64 19.04
C ASP A 308 -10.54 13.47 18.67
N LEU A 309 -11.79 13.75 18.29
CA LEU A 309 -12.72 12.73 17.81
C LEU A 309 -12.14 11.98 16.60
N PHE A 310 -11.63 12.70 15.62
CA PHE A 310 -11.05 12.10 14.41
C PHE A 310 -9.82 11.23 14.74
N SER A 311 -9.01 11.67 15.70
CA SER A 311 -7.87 10.90 16.21
C SER A 311 -8.30 9.61 16.90
N GLN A 312 -9.38 9.64 17.69
CA GLN A 312 -9.96 8.45 18.33
C GLN A 312 -10.45 7.44 17.28
N ILE A 313 -11.13 7.90 16.23
CA ILE A 313 -11.64 7.04 15.14
C ILE A 313 -10.50 6.32 14.44
N VAL A 314 -9.47 7.06 14.01
CA VAL A 314 -8.32 6.47 13.30
C VAL A 314 -7.62 5.43 14.18
N ARG A 315 -7.39 5.73 15.47
CA ARG A 315 -6.78 4.76 16.40
C ARG A 315 -7.66 3.55 16.67
N SER A 316 -8.97 3.72 16.68
CA SER A 316 -9.90 2.60 16.85
C SER A 316 -9.83 1.62 15.68
N MET A 317 -9.58 2.11 14.46
CA MET A 317 -9.47 1.30 13.24
C MET A 317 -8.08 0.71 13.01
N LEU A 318 -7.00 1.41 13.40
CA LEU A 318 -5.62 1.06 13.05
C LEU A 318 -4.73 0.60 14.22
N PHE A 319 -5.28 0.48 15.45
CA PHE A 319 -4.58 0.22 16.72
C PHE A 319 -3.81 1.42 17.33
N LYS A 320 -3.37 1.26 18.60
CA LYS A 320 -2.70 2.31 19.40
C LYS A 320 -1.23 2.58 19.02
N ASP A 321 -0.57 1.67 18.30
CA ASP A 321 0.87 1.77 18.01
C ASP A 321 1.21 2.70 16.83
N VAL A 322 0.20 3.26 16.16
CA VAL A 322 0.39 4.26 15.11
C VAL A 322 0.41 5.67 15.69
N GLU A 323 1.34 6.50 15.23
CA GLU A 323 1.32 7.93 15.52
C GLU A 323 0.26 8.57 14.62
N VAL A 324 -0.74 9.22 15.22
CA VAL A 324 -1.84 9.87 14.50
C VAL A 324 -1.87 11.34 14.87
N THR A 325 -1.90 12.19 13.84
CA THR A 325 -2.09 13.64 13.99
C THR A 325 -3.24 14.12 13.12
N THR A 326 -4.12 14.93 13.71
CA THR A 326 -5.36 15.46 13.14
C THR A 326 -5.45 16.98 13.38
N ARG A 327 -6.40 17.66 12.73
CA ARG A 327 -6.62 19.12 12.83
C ARG A 327 -8.10 19.45 12.91
N GLU A 328 -8.40 20.58 13.56
CA GLU A 328 -9.76 21.14 13.63
C GLU A 328 -10.24 21.68 12.27
N ASP A 329 -9.39 22.47 11.62
CA ASP A 329 -9.72 23.22 10.40
C ASP A 329 -9.59 22.40 9.12
N PHE A 330 -9.06 21.17 9.20
CA PHE A 330 -8.83 20.33 8.04
C PHE A 330 -9.09 18.85 8.34
N PRO A 331 -10.05 18.19 7.65
CA PRO A 331 -10.43 16.80 7.90
C PRO A 331 -9.42 15.83 7.26
N LEU A 332 -8.17 15.90 7.72
CA LEU A 332 -7.03 15.12 7.27
C LEU A 332 -6.30 14.50 8.47
N ALA A 333 -6.15 13.19 8.46
CA ALA A 333 -5.32 12.46 9.40
C ALA A 333 -3.97 12.16 8.75
N LEU A 334 -2.90 12.45 9.47
CA LEU A 334 -1.56 11.99 9.17
C LEU A 334 -1.21 10.84 10.10
N ILE A 335 -0.91 9.69 9.50
CA ILE A 335 -0.67 8.44 10.18
C ILE A 335 0.76 8.01 9.89
N ARG A 336 1.52 7.65 10.92
CA ARG A 336 2.86 7.10 10.78
C ARG A 336 2.89 5.69 11.36
N GLY A 337 3.27 4.73 10.53
CA GLY A 337 3.31 3.33 10.94
C GLY A 337 4.17 2.47 10.02
N LYS A 338 4.59 1.31 10.55
CA LYS A 338 5.34 0.32 9.76
C LYS A 338 4.39 -0.47 8.88
N VAL A 339 4.71 -0.57 7.59
CA VAL A 339 3.84 -1.21 6.59
C VAL A 339 4.48 -2.47 6.02
N SER A 340 3.64 -3.46 5.74
CA SER A 340 3.93 -4.66 4.94
C SER A 340 3.15 -4.59 3.63
N TRP A 341 3.81 -4.76 2.50
CA TRP A 341 3.19 -4.71 1.17
C TRP A 341 2.57 -6.07 0.86
N VAL A 342 1.30 -6.10 0.48
CA VAL A 342 0.54 -7.34 0.25
C VAL A 342 0.39 -7.63 -1.24
N GLY A 343 -0.19 -6.70 -2.00
CA GLY A 343 -0.41 -6.87 -3.43
C GLY A 343 -0.90 -5.61 -4.11
N GLU A 344 -1.09 -5.68 -5.43
CA GLU A 344 -1.59 -4.60 -6.27
C GLU A 344 -2.97 -4.92 -6.81
N VAL A 345 -3.88 -3.94 -6.82
CA VAL A 345 -5.17 -4.06 -7.48
C VAL A 345 -4.95 -4.05 -9.00
N THR A 346 -5.34 -5.12 -9.68
CA THR A 346 -5.15 -5.27 -11.13
C THR A 346 -6.44 -5.18 -11.92
N ARG A 347 -7.54 -5.69 -11.38
CA ARG A 347 -8.85 -5.71 -12.05
C ARG A 347 -9.97 -5.24 -11.12
N LEU A 348 -10.98 -4.65 -11.74
CA LEU A 348 -12.20 -4.18 -11.11
C LEU A 348 -13.39 -4.68 -11.93
N GLN A 349 -14.35 -5.31 -11.27
CA GLN A 349 -15.59 -5.79 -11.88
C GLN A 349 -16.78 -5.39 -11.01
N LEU A 350 -17.83 -4.86 -11.63
CA LEU A 350 -19.10 -4.62 -10.94
C LEU A 350 -19.86 -5.95 -10.85
N SER A 351 -20.38 -6.27 -9.67
CA SER A 351 -21.15 -7.49 -9.46
C SER A 351 -22.57 -7.37 -10.06
N ASP A 352 -22.91 -8.28 -10.98
CA ASP A 352 -24.21 -8.32 -11.68
C ASP A 352 -25.39 -8.64 -10.76
N VAL A 353 -25.15 -9.35 -9.64
CA VAL A 353 -26.22 -9.84 -8.75
C VAL A 353 -26.68 -8.76 -7.77
N TRP A 354 -25.85 -7.75 -7.48
CA TRP A 354 -26.11 -6.73 -6.47
C TRP A 354 -25.98 -5.29 -6.96
N HIS A 355 -25.47 -5.04 -8.17
CA HIS A 355 -25.27 -3.70 -8.79
C HIS A 355 -24.53 -2.65 -7.91
N ASN A 356 -23.99 -3.06 -6.76
CA ASN A 356 -23.54 -2.15 -5.71
C ASN A 356 -22.31 -2.63 -4.94
N GLN A 357 -21.77 -3.77 -5.34
CA GLN A 357 -20.48 -4.26 -4.89
C GLN A 357 -19.50 -4.23 -6.05
N LEU A 358 -18.35 -3.64 -5.79
CA LEU A 358 -17.16 -3.65 -6.61
C LEU A 358 -16.30 -4.84 -6.21
N GLU A 359 -16.19 -5.80 -7.11
CA GLU A 359 -15.22 -6.87 -7.00
C GLU A 359 -13.84 -6.35 -7.43
N ILE A 360 -12.87 -6.42 -6.53
CA ILE A 360 -11.48 -6.04 -6.79
C ILE A 360 -10.60 -7.29 -6.82
N THR A 361 -9.77 -7.40 -7.85
CA THR A 361 -8.76 -8.45 -7.95
C THR A 361 -7.40 -7.89 -7.56
N VAL A 362 -6.69 -8.58 -6.68
CA VAL A 362 -5.39 -8.19 -6.14
C VAL A 362 -4.36 -9.25 -6.48
N GLN A 363 -3.31 -8.83 -7.16
CA GLN A 363 -2.17 -9.66 -7.48
C GLN A 363 -1.13 -9.57 -6.34
N PRO A 364 -0.75 -10.69 -5.70
CA PRO A 364 0.29 -10.71 -4.66
C PRO A 364 1.65 -10.25 -5.20
N PHE A 365 2.43 -9.56 -4.36
CA PHE A 365 3.83 -9.26 -4.71
C PHE A 365 4.73 -10.52 -4.62
N PRO A 366 5.81 -10.59 -5.41
CA PRO A 366 6.67 -11.79 -5.52
C PRO A 366 7.32 -12.27 -4.22
N GLN A 367 7.36 -11.40 -3.20
CA GLN A 367 7.90 -11.69 -1.86
C GLN A 367 6.92 -12.46 -0.96
N THR A 368 5.64 -12.54 -1.35
CA THR A 368 4.65 -13.37 -0.69
C THR A 368 4.78 -14.80 -1.25
N SER A 369 4.77 -15.81 -0.38
CA SER A 369 5.14 -17.20 -0.70
C SER A 369 4.17 -17.94 -1.64
N ASN A 370 3.28 -17.23 -2.33
CA ASN A 370 2.17 -17.81 -3.08
C ASN A 370 1.95 -17.03 -4.39
N LYS A 371 2.87 -17.21 -5.35
CA LYS A 371 2.88 -16.48 -6.63
C LYS A 371 1.69 -16.81 -7.56
N ASP A 372 0.94 -17.87 -7.27
CA ASP A 372 -0.06 -18.44 -8.19
C ASP A 372 -1.53 -18.17 -7.82
N ARG A 373 -1.81 -17.28 -6.84
CA ARG A 373 -3.19 -16.99 -6.44
C ARG A 373 -3.50 -15.50 -6.47
N GLU A 374 -4.33 -15.10 -7.43
CA GLU A 374 -5.04 -13.83 -7.37
C GLU A 374 -6.04 -13.84 -6.21
N TRP A 375 -6.22 -12.69 -5.57
CA TRP A 375 -7.20 -12.51 -4.49
C TRP A 375 -8.35 -11.66 -4.96
N THR A 376 -9.54 -11.95 -4.44
CA THR A 376 -10.75 -11.20 -4.74
C THR A 376 -11.35 -10.65 -3.47
N PHE A 377 -11.65 -9.35 -3.45
CA PHE A 377 -12.42 -8.70 -2.39
C PHE A 377 -13.67 -8.05 -2.98
N HIS A 378 -14.77 -8.06 -2.24
CA HIS A 378 -16.00 -7.38 -2.63
C HIS A 378 -16.18 -6.16 -1.74
N LEU A 379 -16.03 -4.96 -2.30
CA LEU A 379 -16.16 -3.68 -1.58
C LEU A 379 -17.45 -2.97 -2.00
N PRO A 380 -18.10 -2.17 -1.14
CA PRO A 380 -19.19 -1.32 -1.58
C PRO A 380 -18.70 -0.26 -2.58
N VAL A 381 -19.56 0.15 -3.50
CA VAL A 381 -19.26 1.27 -4.41
C VAL A 381 -19.23 2.57 -3.61
N THR A 382 -18.14 3.33 -3.70
CA THR A 382 -17.94 4.59 -2.97
C THR A 382 -17.65 5.75 -3.91
N ALA A 383 -17.75 6.98 -3.40
CA ALA A 383 -17.45 8.20 -4.17
C ALA A 383 -15.96 8.32 -4.56
N ARG A 384 -15.07 7.57 -3.91
CA ARG A 384 -13.64 7.48 -4.24
C ARG A 384 -13.31 6.06 -4.69
N PRO A 385 -13.43 5.75 -5.99
CA PRO A 385 -13.25 4.39 -6.45
C PRO A 385 -11.80 3.95 -6.26
N VAL A 386 -11.65 2.70 -5.81
CA VAL A 386 -10.41 1.94 -5.96
C VAL A 386 -10.08 1.86 -7.45
N MET A 387 -8.81 1.97 -7.81
CA MET A 387 -8.33 1.97 -9.19
C MET A 387 -7.29 0.87 -9.40
N PRO A 388 -7.15 0.34 -10.63
CA PRO A 388 -6.00 -0.48 -10.97
C PRO A 388 -4.71 0.29 -10.67
N GLY A 389 -3.75 -0.37 -10.03
CA GLY A 389 -2.51 0.25 -9.57
C GLY A 389 -2.51 0.69 -8.10
N ASP A 390 -3.67 0.72 -7.43
CA ASP A 390 -3.75 0.90 -5.97
C ASP A 390 -3.14 -0.31 -5.25
N ILE A 391 -2.61 -0.09 -4.06
CA ILE A 391 -1.78 -1.06 -3.33
C ILE A 391 -2.50 -1.52 -2.07
N VAL A 392 -2.63 -2.84 -1.90
CA VAL A 392 -3.06 -3.44 -0.64
C VAL A 392 -1.85 -3.60 0.26
N CYS A 393 -1.98 -3.15 1.50
CA CYS A 393 -0.92 -3.20 2.50
C CYS A 393 -1.48 -3.46 3.89
N GLU A 394 -0.60 -3.81 4.84
CA GLU A 394 -0.96 -4.02 6.24
C GLU A 394 -0.07 -3.19 7.13
N LEU A 395 -0.68 -2.42 8.02
CA LEU A 395 0.03 -1.75 9.10
C LEU A 395 0.36 -2.77 10.20
N ARG A 396 1.54 -2.60 10.83
CA ARG A 396 1.95 -3.44 11.96
C ARG A 396 0.92 -3.35 13.08
N ASN A 397 0.44 -4.51 13.54
CA ASN A 397 -0.58 -4.66 14.57
C ASN A 397 -1.98 -4.12 14.21
N ALA A 398 -2.21 -3.65 12.98
CA ALA A 398 -3.55 -3.29 12.54
C ALA A 398 -4.41 -4.54 12.33
N PRO A 399 -5.74 -4.46 12.56
CA PRO A 399 -6.62 -5.64 12.51
C PRO A 399 -6.97 -6.03 11.08
N HIS A 400 -6.91 -5.08 10.15
CA HIS A 400 -7.36 -5.22 8.77
C HIS A 400 -6.34 -4.57 7.81
N PRO A 401 -6.21 -5.09 6.58
CA PRO A 401 -5.41 -4.45 5.55
C PRO A 401 -6.06 -3.16 5.06
N LEU A 402 -5.25 -2.31 4.41
CA LEU A 402 -5.59 -1.01 3.88
C LEU A 402 -5.36 -0.97 2.37
N ILE A 403 -6.09 -0.12 1.67
CA ILE A 403 -5.82 0.21 0.25
C ILE A 403 -5.22 1.60 0.18
N LEU A 404 -4.04 1.68 -0.44
CA LEU A 404 -3.28 2.90 -0.63
C LEU A 404 -3.20 3.30 -2.10
N ARG A 405 -3.30 4.60 -2.37
CA ARG A 405 -2.92 5.19 -3.64
C ARG A 405 -1.59 5.91 -3.49
N LEU A 406 -0.63 5.53 -4.32
CA LEU A 406 0.68 6.15 -4.37
C LEU A 406 0.60 7.44 -5.21
N HIS A 407 0.94 8.57 -4.61
CA HIS A 407 1.13 9.85 -5.30
C HIS A 407 2.63 10.19 -5.37
N LYS A 408 3.00 11.18 -6.20
CA LYS A 408 4.40 11.61 -6.37
C LYS A 408 5.13 12.04 -5.09
N ASP A 409 4.40 12.48 -4.04
CA ASP A 409 5.03 12.98 -2.81
C ASP A 409 4.42 12.43 -1.51
N PHE A 410 3.39 11.58 -1.58
CA PHE A 410 2.73 11.01 -0.39
C PHE A 410 1.93 9.77 -0.73
N CYS A 411 1.60 8.97 0.29
CA CYS A 411 0.66 7.85 0.18
C CYS A 411 -0.70 8.26 0.74
N GLU A 412 -1.76 8.03 -0.02
CA GLU A 412 -3.15 8.30 0.42
C GLU A 412 -3.84 6.98 0.75
N ILE A 413 -4.47 6.91 1.92
CA ILE A 413 -5.40 5.84 2.26
C ILE A 413 -6.68 6.08 1.47
N ILE A 414 -6.99 5.18 0.56
CA ILE A 414 -8.27 5.13 -0.17
C ILE A 414 -9.28 4.28 0.61
N TRP A 415 -8.80 3.27 1.34
CA TRP A 415 -9.63 2.44 2.21
C TRP A 415 -8.89 2.12 3.50
N ILE A 416 -9.46 2.51 4.64
CA ILE A 416 -8.76 2.43 5.94
C ILE A 416 -8.77 1.04 6.57
N ALA A 417 -9.77 0.21 6.28
CA ALA A 417 -9.85 -1.15 6.79
C ALA A 417 -10.70 -2.04 5.86
N ILE A 418 -10.12 -3.09 5.28
CA ILE A 418 -10.87 -4.13 4.57
C ILE A 418 -11.24 -5.22 5.57
N THR A 419 -12.49 -5.19 6.04
CA THR A 419 -13.00 -6.15 7.04
C THR A 419 -13.35 -7.51 6.43
N ALA A 420 -13.62 -8.50 7.29
CA ALA A 420 -13.91 -9.88 6.91
C ALA A 420 -15.17 -10.04 6.03
N ILE A 421 -16.12 -9.10 6.09
CA ILE A 421 -17.35 -9.10 5.28
C ILE A 421 -17.03 -8.92 3.79
N HIS A 422 -15.91 -8.29 3.45
CA HIS A 422 -15.44 -8.11 2.08
C HIS A 422 -14.71 -9.32 1.52
N CYS A 423 -14.46 -10.32 2.35
CA CYS A 423 -13.52 -11.39 2.05
C CYS A 423 -14.22 -12.72 1.83
N ASN A 424 -13.84 -13.44 0.79
CA ASN A 424 -14.17 -14.86 0.69
C ASN A 424 -13.42 -15.68 1.77
N ALA A 425 -13.92 -16.89 2.08
CA ALA A 425 -13.38 -17.80 3.11
C ALA A 425 -11.87 -18.14 3.00
N LEU A 426 -11.21 -17.73 1.92
CA LEU A 426 -9.78 -17.86 1.68
C LEU A 426 -8.94 -16.83 2.45
N TRP A 427 -9.44 -15.62 2.74
CA TRP A 427 -8.70 -14.59 3.47
C TRP A 427 -8.55 -14.92 4.96
N SER A 428 -9.61 -15.43 5.61
CA SER A 428 -9.56 -15.84 7.01
C SER A 428 -8.55 -16.97 7.26
N ARG A 429 -8.37 -17.86 6.27
CA ARG A 429 -7.31 -18.89 6.25
C ARG A 429 -5.93 -18.31 5.95
N PHE A 430 -5.84 -17.15 5.30
CA PHE A 430 -4.60 -16.47 4.95
C PHE A 430 -4.03 -15.63 6.09
N ALA A 431 -4.87 -14.90 6.85
CA ALA A 431 -4.45 -14.13 8.02
C ALA A 431 -3.69 -14.97 9.05
N THR A 432 -3.96 -16.27 9.09
CA THR A 432 -3.33 -17.26 9.99
C THR A 432 -2.13 -17.98 9.39
N SER A 433 -1.84 -17.83 8.09
CA SER A 433 -0.84 -18.64 7.37
C SER A 433 0.36 -17.87 6.80
N ILE A 434 0.52 -16.58 7.11
CA ILE A 434 1.65 -15.79 6.60
C ILE A 434 2.90 -16.06 7.46
N PRO A 435 4.08 -16.34 6.88
CA PRO A 435 5.36 -16.28 7.59
C PRO A 435 5.59 -14.87 8.20
N PRO A 436 6.57 -14.69 9.12
CA PRO A 436 6.76 -13.40 9.79
C PRO A 436 6.86 -12.25 8.78
N ARG A 437 5.88 -11.33 8.85
CA ARG A 437 5.75 -10.19 7.93
C ARG A 437 7.01 -9.33 8.01
N LYS A 438 7.65 -9.08 6.86
CA LYS A 438 8.75 -8.12 6.78
C LYS A 438 8.18 -6.71 6.81
N TYR A 439 8.12 -6.15 8.02
CA TYR A 439 7.71 -4.76 8.21
C TYR A 439 8.84 -3.81 7.86
N TYR A 440 8.51 -2.81 7.04
CA TYR A 440 9.46 -1.80 6.61
C TYR A 440 9.45 -0.57 7.53
N ASP A 441 10.38 0.35 7.28
CA ASP A 441 10.48 1.59 8.03
C ASP A 441 9.16 2.36 8.04
N PRO A 442 8.88 3.13 9.11
CA PRO A 442 7.63 3.83 9.24
C PRO A 442 7.40 4.78 8.06
N ILE A 443 6.23 4.67 7.44
CA ILE A 443 5.82 5.53 6.33
C ILE A 443 4.73 6.50 6.76
N PHE A 444 4.69 7.67 6.13
CA PHE A 444 3.62 8.64 6.32
C PHE A 444 2.46 8.33 5.37
N LEU A 445 1.30 8.08 5.96
CA LEU A 445 0.03 7.86 5.27
C LEU A 445 -0.90 9.02 5.55
N THR A 446 -1.61 9.46 4.54
CA THR A 446 -2.63 10.51 4.66
C THR A 446 -4.01 9.92 4.47
N TRP A 447 -4.95 10.23 5.35
CA TRP A 447 -6.36 9.86 5.18
C TRP A 447 -7.23 11.11 5.23
N ASN A 448 -7.81 11.45 4.08
CA ASN A 448 -8.64 12.63 3.93
C ASN A 448 -10.11 12.22 4.00
N TRP A 449 -10.88 12.88 4.86
CA TRP A 449 -12.25 12.50 5.19
C TRP A 449 -13.33 13.23 4.36
N ASP A 450 -13.16 14.53 4.04
CA ASP A 450 -14.23 15.32 3.39
C ASP A 450 -13.74 16.35 2.33
N MET A 451 -14.53 16.56 1.27
CA MET A 451 -14.17 17.23 0.02
C MET A 451 -14.90 18.54 -0.32
N LYS A 452 -15.83 19.07 0.50
CA LYS A 452 -16.35 20.44 0.26
C LYS A 452 -15.35 21.55 0.63
N ALA A 453 -14.39 21.31 1.53
CA ALA A 453 -13.47 22.33 2.05
C ALA A 453 -12.11 22.46 1.32
N ALA A 454 -11.84 21.66 0.28
CA ALA A 454 -10.49 21.59 -0.33
C ALA A 454 -10.51 21.95 -1.83
N VAL A 455 -10.76 23.22 -2.14
CA VAL A 455 -10.29 23.81 -3.40
C VAL A 455 -8.74 23.86 -3.32
N GLY A 456 -8.03 23.13 -4.20
CA GLY A 456 -6.56 23.04 -4.21
C GLY A 456 -5.92 21.76 -3.63
N LYS A 457 -6.61 20.61 -3.74
CA LYS A 457 -6.39 19.34 -3.01
C LYS A 457 -4.96 18.81 -2.83
N ALA A 458 -4.05 18.97 -3.78
CA ALA A 458 -2.67 18.49 -3.63
C ALA A 458 -1.77 19.47 -2.85
N ALA A 459 -1.97 20.78 -3.07
CA ALA A 459 -1.15 21.81 -2.43
C ALA A 459 -1.42 21.88 -0.93
N SER A 460 -2.68 21.78 -0.50
CA SER A 460 -3.06 21.82 0.92
C SER A 460 -2.56 20.60 1.70
N ARG A 461 -2.57 19.40 1.08
CA ARG A 461 -2.02 18.18 1.70
C ARG A 461 -0.51 18.30 1.87
N ARG A 462 0.21 18.72 0.82
CA ARG A 462 1.66 18.97 0.88
C ARG A 462 1.99 20.05 1.91
N PHE A 463 1.16 21.09 2.02
CA PHE A 463 1.33 22.15 3.01
C PHE A 463 1.19 21.60 4.44
N PHE A 464 0.12 20.84 4.71
CA PHE A 464 -0.09 20.24 6.02
C PHE A 464 1.04 19.29 6.42
N LEU A 465 1.42 18.37 5.50
CA LEU A 465 2.56 17.48 5.70
C LEU A 465 3.81 18.29 6.07
N ARG A 466 4.16 19.33 5.29
CA ARG A 466 5.31 20.20 5.59
C ARG A 466 5.23 20.89 6.95
N GLN A 467 4.05 21.34 7.36
CA GLN A 467 3.88 22.02 8.63
C GLN A 467 4.05 21.05 9.81
N TYR A 468 3.41 19.89 9.76
CA TYR A 468 3.53 18.87 10.80
C TYR A 468 4.99 18.41 10.98
N LEU A 469 5.65 18.12 9.87
CA LEU A 469 7.06 17.73 9.86
C LEU A 469 7.93 18.81 10.53
N LYS A 470 7.66 20.09 10.26
CA LYS A 470 8.34 21.22 10.91
C LYS A 470 8.13 21.25 12.43
N GLU A 471 6.92 20.95 12.89
CA GLU A 471 6.57 20.93 14.32
C GLU A 471 7.24 19.78 15.07
N GLN A 472 7.43 18.63 14.41
CA GLN A 472 8.17 17.47 14.96
C GLN A 472 9.70 17.66 14.99
N GLY A 473 10.18 18.91 14.87
CA GLY A 473 11.61 19.24 14.91
C GLY A 473 12.34 19.05 13.58
N PHE A 474 11.65 18.68 12.50
CA PHE A 474 12.27 18.53 11.19
C PHE A 474 12.26 19.86 10.41
N SER A 475 13.38 20.58 10.45
CA SER A 475 13.56 21.91 9.82
C SER A 475 13.28 21.93 8.31
N LYS A 476 12.92 23.12 7.76
CA LYS A 476 12.90 23.40 6.31
C LYS A 476 14.23 23.08 5.60
N ARG A 477 15.33 22.95 6.36
CA ARG A 477 16.67 22.59 5.88
C ARG A 477 17.02 21.11 6.12
N GLN A 478 16.05 20.26 6.44
CA GLN A 478 16.27 18.82 6.61
C GLN A 478 15.72 18.00 5.44
N PRO A 479 16.29 16.80 5.19
CA PRO A 479 16.03 15.96 4.02
C PRO A 479 14.64 15.32 3.99
N MET A 480 13.59 15.88 4.59
CA MET A 480 12.28 15.19 4.67
C MET A 480 11.60 14.99 3.32
N TYR A 481 11.65 15.97 2.42
CA TYR A 481 11.17 15.75 1.05
C TYR A 481 12.02 14.69 0.34
N ALA A 482 13.31 14.68 0.59
CA ALA A 482 14.19 13.65 0.07
C ALA A 482 13.86 12.27 0.68
N ARG A 483 13.55 12.18 1.97
CA ARG A 483 13.19 10.92 2.63
C ARG A 483 11.87 10.37 2.09
N ASP A 484 10.88 11.23 1.84
CA ASP A 484 9.60 10.82 1.24
C ASP A 484 9.80 10.31 -0.19
N LEU A 485 10.66 10.97 -0.97
CA LEU A 485 11.02 10.50 -2.31
C LEU A 485 11.85 9.23 -2.32
N TYR A 486 12.80 9.07 -1.40
CA TYR A 486 13.56 7.83 -1.21
C TYR A 486 12.56 6.71 -0.92
N LEU A 487 11.68 6.92 0.04
CA LEU A 487 10.67 5.94 0.41
C LEU A 487 9.79 5.60 -0.79
N LEU A 488 9.27 6.59 -1.52
CA LEU A 488 8.47 6.36 -2.72
C LEU A 488 9.23 5.59 -3.81
N GLY A 489 10.50 5.93 -4.04
CA GLY A 489 11.38 5.22 -4.96
C GLY A 489 11.57 3.76 -4.54
N THR A 490 11.86 3.51 -3.26
CA THR A 490 12.02 2.14 -2.74
C THR A 490 10.74 1.34 -2.82
N ILE A 491 9.58 1.99 -2.68
CA ILE A 491 8.28 1.36 -2.87
C ILE A 491 8.16 0.94 -4.34
N TYR A 492 8.26 1.86 -5.29
CA TYR A 492 8.14 1.52 -6.71
C TYR A 492 9.16 0.48 -7.18
N ALA A 493 10.41 0.57 -6.71
CA ALA A 493 11.46 -0.38 -7.06
C ALA A 493 11.12 -1.79 -6.58
N ARG A 494 10.62 -1.93 -5.34
CA ARG A 494 10.19 -3.21 -4.78
C ARG A 494 8.92 -3.75 -5.43
N LEU A 495 8.06 -2.85 -5.92
CA LEU A 495 6.90 -3.20 -6.73
C LEU A 495 7.28 -3.64 -8.17
N GLY A 496 8.55 -3.55 -8.56
CA GLY A 496 9.00 -3.84 -9.93
C GLY A 496 8.59 -2.77 -10.95
N ARG A 497 8.08 -1.61 -10.51
CA ARG A 497 7.72 -0.49 -11.38
C ARG A 497 8.95 0.38 -11.65
N ILE A 498 9.83 -0.13 -12.50
CA ILE A 498 11.15 0.46 -12.78
C ILE A 498 11.02 1.93 -13.17
N ASP A 499 10.17 2.26 -14.15
CA ASP A 499 10.01 3.63 -14.65
C ASP A 499 9.52 4.61 -13.57
N ASN A 500 8.62 4.15 -12.69
CA ASN A 500 8.08 4.96 -11.60
C ASN A 500 9.08 5.13 -10.45
N ALA A 501 10.02 4.20 -10.29
CA ALA A 501 11.01 4.23 -9.22
C ALA A 501 12.15 5.21 -9.52
N ILE A 502 12.48 5.41 -10.79
CA ILE A 502 13.59 6.25 -11.23
C ILE A 502 13.37 7.72 -10.80
N GLU A 503 12.26 8.35 -11.21
CA GLU A 503 12.02 9.79 -10.95
C GLU A 503 12.15 10.17 -9.45
N PRO A 504 11.53 9.44 -8.50
CA PRO A 504 11.69 9.73 -7.08
C PRO A 504 13.12 9.66 -6.57
N PHE A 505 13.89 8.63 -6.92
CA PHE A 505 15.29 8.53 -6.50
C PHE A 505 16.15 9.66 -7.09
N GLN A 506 15.94 10.01 -8.36
CA GLN A 506 16.67 11.11 -8.99
C GLN A 506 16.37 12.44 -8.28
N MET A 507 15.09 12.74 -8.07
CA MET A 507 14.67 13.96 -7.38
C MET A 507 15.14 13.98 -5.91
N GLN A 508 15.25 12.81 -5.27
CA GLN A 508 15.69 12.68 -3.88
C GLN A 508 17.14 13.15 -3.73
N ILE A 509 18.00 12.70 -4.64
CA ILE A 509 19.43 12.99 -4.63
C ILE A 509 19.65 14.47 -4.92
N VAL A 510 19.03 15.00 -5.99
CA VAL A 510 19.12 16.42 -6.35
C VAL A 510 18.69 17.32 -5.18
N LYS A 511 17.59 16.99 -4.50
CA LYS A 511 17.12 17.79 -3.37
C LYS A 511 17.98 17.64 -2.12
N SER A 512 18.55 16.46 -1.89
CA SER A 512 19.50 16.27 -0.79
C SER A 512 20.77 17.09 -0.98
N ALA A 513 21.26 17.17 -2.21
CA ALA A 513 22.41 17.99 -2.59
C ALA A 513 22.14 19.49 -2.37
N GLN A 514 20.98 20.01 -2.82
CA GLN A 514 20.58 21.42 -2.63
C GLN A 514 20.50 21.86 -1.16
N VAL A 515 20.16 20.94 -0.26
CA VAL A 515 19.86 21.26 1.15
C VAL A 515 21.08 21.08 2.05
N SER A 516 21.81 19.98 1.90
CA SER A 516 22.86 19.59 2.85
C SER A 516 24.28 19.91 2.39
N LYS A 517 24.49 20.25 1.10
CA LYS A 517 25.83 20.43 0.50
C LYS A 517 26.80 19.32 0.92
N SER A 518 26.31 18.08 0.98
CA SER A 518 27.08 16.88 1.35
C SER A 518 26.31 15.62 0.94
N VAL A 519 27.00 14.52 0.71
CA VAL A 519 26.35 13.23 0.42
C VAL A 519 25.92 12.54 1.72
N GLY A 520 24.63 12.62 2.05
CA GLY A 520 24.02 11.90 3.17
C GLY A 520 23.73 10.42 2.86
N PHE A 521 23.49 9.61 3.90
CA PHE A 521 23.20 8.17 3.82
C PHE A 521 22.09 7.82 2.81
N CYS A 522 20.96 8.55 2.82
CA CYS A 522 19.85 8.29 1.91
C CYS A 522 20.17 8.55 0.43
N SER A 523 21.17 9.40 0.13
CA SER A 523 21.57 9.66 -1.26
C SER A 523 22.34 8.48 -1.85
N LEU A 524 23.21 7.83 -1.06
CA LEU A 524 23.94 6.63 -1.48
C LEU A 524 22.98 5.48 -1.76
N ASP A 525 22.00 5.23 -0.88
CA ASP A 525 21.01 4.18 -1.14
C ASP A 525 20.18 4.45 -2.41
N SER A 526 19.74 5.71 -2.63
CA SER A 526 19.03 6.08 -3.85
C SER A 526 19.87 5.88 -5.11
N MET A 527 21.17 6.19 -5.03
CA MET A 527 22.14 5.99 -6.11
C MET A 527 22.24 4.50 -6.44
N PHE A 528 22.41 3.66 -5.41
CA PHE A 528 22.44 2.21 -5.57
C PHE A 528 21.18 1.66 -6.24
N TRP A 529 20.01 2.13 -5.80
CA TRP A 529 18.74 1.73 -6.40
C TRP A 529 18.64 2.13 -7.87
N LEU A 530 19.02 3.36 -8.22
CA LEU A 530 18.96 3.82 -9.60
C LEU A 530 19.84 3.00 -10.53
N SER A 531 21.10 2.81 -10.15
CA SER A 531 22.03 2.00 -10.93
C SER A 531 21.53 0.56 -11.08
N SER A 532 20.97 -0.02 -10.02
CA SER A 532 20.33 -1.34 -10.10
C SER A 532 19.13 -1.38 -11.04
N LEU A 533 18.28 -0.34 -11.02
CA LEU A 533 17.07 -0.24 -11.83
C LEU A 533 17.38 -0.01 -13.31
N TYR A 534 18.37 0.83 -13.63
CA TYR A 534 18.83 1.04 -14.99
C TYR A 534 19.42 -0.24 -15.60
N ASN A 535 20.22 -0.99 -14.82
CA ASN A 535 20.74 -2.29 -15.24
C ASN A 535 19.61 -3.31 -15.52
N LEU A 536 18.53 -3.29 -14.74
CA LEU A 536 17.37 -4.16 -14.96
C LEU A 536 16.52 -3.77 -16.17
N ARG A 537 16.55 -2.50 -16.60
CA ARG A 537 15.69 -1.98 -17.66
C ARG A 537 16.09 -2.48 -19.05
N GLY A 538 17.37 -2.77 -19.29
CA GLY A 538 17.92 -3.36 -20.52
C GLY A 538 17.68 -2.55 -21.81
N GLY A 539 18.75 -2.06 -22.45
CA GLY A 539 18.71 -1.64 -23.87
C GLY A 539 18.80 -0.15 -24.21
N ASP A 540 18.93 0.75 -23.23
CA ASP A 540 19.23 2.20 -23.39
C ASP A 540 19.85 2.79 -22.10
N GLY A 541 20.34 1.91 -21.22
CA GLY A 541 20.69 2.22 -19.83
C GLY A 541 21.93 3.09 -19.68
N ASP A 542 22.99 2.84 -20.45
CA ASP A 542 24.29 3.48 -20.26
C ASP A 542 24.27 4.98 -20.57
N ASP A 543 23.60 5.39 -21.65
CA ASP A 543 23.46 6.80 -22.02
C ASP A 543 22.60 7.57 -21.01
N GLN A 544 21.53 6.94 -20.52
CA GLN A 544 20.67 7.54 -19.50
C GLN A 544 21.33 7.58 -18.12
N LEU A 545 22.09 6.55 -17.76
CA LEU A 545 22.86 6.48 -16.52
C LEU A 545 23.97 7.53 -16.55
N SER A 546 24.66 7.69 -17.69
CA SER A 546 25.67 8.74 -17.91
C SER A 546 25.07 10.15 -17.83
N ALA A 547 23.94 10.40 -18.51
CA ALA A 547 23.23 11.68 -18.42
C ALA A 547 22.69 11.95 -17.00
N TYR A 548 22.20 10.92 -16.32
CA TYR A 548 21.74 11.00 -14.94
C TYR A 548 22.89 11.36 -14.01
N TRP A 549 24.02 10.68 -14.12
CA TRP A 549 25.22 11.03 -13.38
C TRP A 549 25.56 12.48 -13.68
N SER A 550 25.70 12.92 -14.93
CA SER A 550 25.94 14.34 -15.27
C SER A 550 25.06 15.35 -14.49
N ILE A 551 23.77 15.05 -14.31
CA ILE A 551 22.84 15.87 -13.52
C ILE A 551 23.17 15.81 -12.01
N VAL A 552 23.36 14.62 -11.45
CA VAL A 552 23.79 14.43 -10.06
C VAL A 552 25.10 15.15 -9.79
N LEU A 553 26.08 14.98 -10.68
CA LEU A 553 27.41 15.57 -10.64
C LEU A 553 27.34 17.10 -10.68
N SER A 554 26.42 17.68 -11.45
CA SER A 554 26.17 19.14 -11.46
C SER A 554 25.49 19.66 -10.19
N SER A 555 24.87 18.79 -9.40
CA SER A 555 24.09 19.15 -8.22
C SER A 555 24.92 19.20 -6.93
N PHE A 556 26.09 18.56 -6.89
CA PHE A 556 27.02 18.55 -5.76
C PHE A 556 28.18 19.57 -5.98
N ASP A 557 28.67 20.19 -4.90
CA ASP A 557 29.81 21.10 -4.96
C ASP A 557 31.11 20.29 -5.10
N ARG A 558 31.77 20.43 -6.27
CA ARG A 558 32.88 19.59 -6.76
C ARG A 558 34.10 19.49 -5.82
N GLY A 559 34.20 20.28 -4.76
CA GLY A 559 35.35 20.22 -3.85
C GLY A 559 35.05 19.85 -2.40
N LYS A 560 33.84 20.11 -1.89
CA LYS A 560 33.56 20.08 -0.44
C LYS A 560 32.73 18.89 0.02
N ASP A 561 31.91 18.34 -0.86
CA ASP A 561 30.83 17.43 -0.45
C ASP A 561 31.31 15.99 -0.18
N PHE A 562 32.53 15.65 -0.65
CA PHE A 562 33.12 14.31 -0.60
C PHE A 562 34.42 14.22 0.22
N GLU A 563 35.10 15.35 0.55
CA GLU A 563 36.27 15.37 1.45
C GLU A 563 35.94 14.76 2.82
N GLU A 564 34.69 14.90 3.28
CA GLU A 564 34.20 14.40 4.58
C GLU A 564 33.73 12.94 4.56
N LEU A 565 33.82 12.21 3.42
CA LEU A 565 33.44 10.80 3.42
C LEU A 565 34.40 9.99 4.32
N ASN A 566 33.84 9.16 5.20
CA ASN A 566 34.63 8.19 5.92
C ASN A 566 34.96 6.99 5.01
N GLU A 567 35.85 6.12 5.47
CA GLU A 567 36.27 4.93 4.72
C GLU A 567 35.11 4.00 4.38
N ILE A 568 34.16 3.79 5.30
CA ILE A 568 32.99 2.94 5.11
C ILE A 568 32.19 3.37 3.87
N ARG A 569 31.92 4.67 3.72
CA ARG A 569 31.17 5.17 2.56
C ARG A 569 31.95 5.08 1.25
N ARG A 570 33.28 5.22 1.28
CA ARG A 570 34.11 5.01 0.09
C ARG A 570 34.08 3.55 -0.37
N VAL A 571 34.05 2.61 0.58
CA VAL A 571 33.89 1.17 0.30
C VAL A 571 32.51 0.87 -0.28
N GLU A 572 31.45 1.46 0.27
CA GLU A 572 30.09 1.35 -0.29
C GLU A 572 30.01 1.84 -1.74
N LEU A 573 30.66 2.98 -2.05
CA LEU A 573 30.75 3.51 -3.41
C LEU A 573 31.44 2.55 -4.38
N ALA A 574 32.54 1.92 -3.97
CA ALA A 574 33.23 0.91 -4.78
C ALA A 574 32.45 -0.40 -4.95
N SER A 575 31.39 -0.59 -4.17
CA SER A 575 30.48 -1.74 -4.24
C SER A 575 29.22 -1.46 -5.07
N MET A 576 29.10 -0.26 -5.65
CA MET A 576 27.95 0.14 -6.48
C MET A 576 27.88 -0.66 -7.78
N PRO A 577 26.69 -0.88 -8.36
CA PRO A 577 26.55 -1.69 -9.57
C PRO A 577 26.93 -0.95 -10.87
N ASP A 578 27.65 0.18 -10.77
CA ASP A 578 28.22 0.97 -11.88
C ASP A 578 29.42 1.84 -11.40
N GLU A 579 30.24 2.33 -12.34
CA GLU A 579 31.47 3.10 -12.05
C GLU A 579 31.29 4.61 -11.86
N GLY A 580 30.12 5.17 -12.21
CA GLY A 580 29.87 6.62 -12.21
C GLY A 580 30.15 7.33 -10.87
N PRO A 581 29.71 6.79 -9.72
CA PRO A 581 29.97 7.40 -8.42
C PRO A 581 31.46 7.48 -8.07
N VAL A 582 32.23 6.44 -8.43
CA VAL A 582 33.68 6.37 -8.13
C VAL A 582 34.45 7.30 -9.05
N TRP A 583 34.09 7.35 -10.34
CA TRP A 583 34.69 8.27 -11.31
C TRP A 583 34.58 9.72 -10.87
N PHE A 584 33.40 10.14 -10.39
CA PHE A 584 33.23 11.50 -9.90
C PHE A 584 34.01 11.82 -8.65
N LEU A 585 34.02 10.90 -7.67
CA LEU A 585 34.78 11.09 -6.44
C LEU A 585 36.24 11.42 -6.77
N LEU A 586 36.79 10.76 -7.79
CA LEU A 586 38.16 10.98 -8.24
C LEU A 586 38.30 12.24 -9.11
N GLU A 587 37.34 12.58 -9.97
CA GLU A 587 37.34 13.83 -10.75
C GLU A 587 37.23 15.10 -9.87
N SER A 588 36.40 15.03 -8.83
CA SER A 588 36.08 16.14 -7.93
C SER A 588 37.23 16.45 -6.94
N GLN A 589 37.85 15.41 -6.40
CA GLN A 589 38.88 15.50 -5.36
C GLN A 589 40.32 15.30 -5.89
N GLY A 590 40.46 14.84 -7.14
CA GLY A 590 41.73 14.66 -7.83
C GLY A 590 42.72 13.75 -7.09
N GLU A 591 43.98 14.19 -7.01
CA GLU A 591 45.07 13.46 -6.32
C GLU A 591 44.85 13.37 -4.80
N HIS A 592 44.01 14.22 -4.20
CA HIS A 592 43.83 14.29 -2.74
C HIS A 592 42.90 13.21 -2.16
N THR A 593 42.16 12.47 -2.99
CA THR A 593 41.32 11.35 -2.52
C THR A 593 42.20 10.24 -1.94
N ASN A 594 42.07 9.95 -0.65
CA ASN A 594 42.68 8.78 -0.03
C ASN A 594 41.92 7.51 -0.42
N VAL A 595 42.45 6.77 -1.40
CA VAL A 595 41.96 5.46 -1.81
C VAL A 595 42.70 4.40 -0.99
N THR A 596 42.02 3.82 0.00
CA THR A 596 42.58 2.78 0.87
C THR A 596 42.47 1.39 0.23
N GLU A 597 43.21 0.42 0.77
CA GLU A 597 43.13 -0.99 0.38
C GLU A 597 41.69 -1.52 0.41
N GLY A 598 40.87 -1.10 1.38
CA GLY A 598 39.47 -1.51 1.49
C GLY A 598 38.61 -1.07 0.31
N VAL A 599 38.85 0.13 -0.24
CA VAL A 599 38.13 0.64 -1.42
C VAL A 599 38.49 -0.16 -2.66
N VAL A 600 39.77 -0.45 -2.84
CA VAL A 600 40.26 -1.25 -3.99
C VAL A 600 39.79 -2.70 -3.89
N ALA A 601 39.82 -3.29 -2.69
CA ALA A 601 39.31 -4.64 -2.46
C ALA A 601 37.81 -4.74 -2.73
N ALA A 602 37.02 -3.73 -2.35
CA ALA A 602 35.59 -3.69 -2.67
C ALA A 602 35.33 -3.59 -4.18
N ALA A 603 36.09 -2.77 -4.91
CA ALA A 603 36.02 -2.72 -6.37
C ALA A 603 36.37 -4.09 -7.00
N ALA A 604 37.41 -4.75 -6.49
CA ALA A 604 37.81 -6.08 -6.93
C ALA A 604 36.74 -7.17 -6.64
N ALA A 605 36.03 -7.06 -5.51
CA ALA A 605 34.94 -7.98 -5.13
C ALA A 605 33.64 -7.75 -5.93
N ASN A 606 33.52 -6.61 -6.61
CA ASN A 606 32.29 -6.22 -7.27
C ASN A 606 32.06 -7.05 -8.54
N GLU A 607 31.10 -7.97 -8.47
CA GLU A 607 30.80 -8.91 -9.55
C GLU A 607 30.23 -8.24 -10.80
N LYS A 608 29.49 -7.12 -10.64
CA LYS A 608 28.74 -6.48 -11.73
C LYS A 608 29.53 -5.41 -12.46
N ALA A 609 30.14 -4.48 -11.71
CA ALA A 609 30.81 -3.29 -12.26
C ALA A 609 32.29 -3.21 -11.89
N GLY A 610 32.86 -4.27 -11.29
CA GLY A 610 34.24 -4.25 -10.80
C GLY A 610 35.27 -3.92 -11.86
N GLU A 611 35.07 -4.38 -13.11
CA GLU A 611 35.93 -4.01 -14.25
C GLU A 611 35.95 -2.50 -14.50
N GLY A 612 34.77 -1.87 -14.61
CA GLY A 612 34.63 -0.44 -14.87
C GLY A 612 35.19 0.40 -13.74
N ILE A 613 34.86 0.03 -12.49
CA ILE A 613 35.35 0.73 -11.29
C ILE A 613 36.87 0.61 -11.19
N MET A 614 37.44 -0.57 -11.42
CA MET A 614 38.89 -0.76 -11.37
C MET A 614 39.61 0.05 -12.44
N ARG A 615 39.06 0.11 -13.66
CA ARG A 615 39.59 0.93 -14.75
C ARG A 615 39.66 2.40 -14.36
N VAL A 616 38.56 2.93 -13.82
CA VAL A 616 38.48 4.31 -13.33
C VAL A 616 39.50 4.57 -12.21
N LEU A 617 39.64 3.66 -11.25
CA LEU A 617 40.63 3.81 -10.19
C LEU A 617 42.06 3.88 -10.76
N LEU A 618 42.38 3.00 -11.71
CA LEU A 618 43.69 2.95 -12.38
C LEU A 618 43.95 4.21 -13.20
N ASP A 619 42.98 4.68 -13.97
CA ASP A 619 43.11 5.88 -14.81
C ASP A 619 43.44 7.15 -13.99
N PHE A 620 42.93 7.25 -12.76
CA PHE A 620 43.11 8.43 -11.90
C PHE A 620 44.30 8.34 -10.93
N LYS A 621 44.59 7.16 -10.39
CA LYS A 621 45.63 6.97 -9.35
C LYS A 621 46.86 6.23 -9.85
N GLY A 622 46.76 5.51 -10.98
CA GLY A 622 47.84 4.73 -11.57
C GLY A 622 48.55 3.87 -10.53
N ASP A 623 49.88 4.02 -10.47
CA ASP A 623 50.78 3.26 -9.58
C ASP A 623 50.60 3.56 -8.08
N THR A 624 49.85 4.61 -7.72
CA THR A 624 49.61 4.97 -6.30
C THR A 624 48.50 4.15 -5.64
N LEU A 625 47.79 3.32 -6.41
CA LEU A 625 46.77 2.43 -5.85
C LEU A 625 47.37 1.35 -4.95
N PRO A 626 46.78 1.10 -3.77
CA PRO A 626 47.20 0.00 -2.90
C PRO A 626 46.76 -1.35 -3.49
N ILE A 627 47.49 -1.85 -4.48
CA ILE A 627 47.32 -3.19 -5.04
C ILE A 627 48.07 -4.20 -4.15
N THR A 628 47.39 -4.70 -3.13
CA THR A 628 47.94 -5.67 -2.16
C THR A 628 47.57 -7.11 -2.53
N ASP A 629 48.15 -8.09 -1.83
CA ASP A 629 47.79 -9.52 -1.95
C ASP A 629 46.29 -9.75 -1.68
N LEU A 630 45.68 -8.97 -0.77
CA LEU A 630 44.24 -9.03 -0.50
C LEU A 630 43.41 -8.62 -1.73
N VAL A 631 43.77 -7.52 -2.39
CA VAL A 631 43.08 -7.04 -3.60
C VAL A 631 43.18 -8.09 -4.71
N ILE A 632 44.38 -8.64 -4.92
CA ILE A 632 44.64 -9.67 -5.92
C ILE A 632 43.78 -10.91 -5.65
N LYS A 633 43.84 -11.47 -4.43
CA LYS A 633 43.03 -12.64 -4.03
C LYS A 633 41.53 -12.39 -4.18
N THR A 634 41.09 -11.17 -3.88
CA THR A 634 39.69 -10.78 -4.01
C THR A 634 39.26 -10.74 -5.48
N ALA A 635 40.05 -10.10 -6.34
CA ALA A 635 39.81 -10.07 -7.78
C ALA A 635 39.83 -11.48 -8.39
N THR A 636 40.76 -12.33 -7.94
CA THR A 636 40.87 -13.68 -8.47
C THR A 636 39.70 -14.59 -8.05
N ARG A 637 39.06 -14.33 -6.91
CA ARG A 637 37.86 -15.06 -6.46
C ARG A 637 36.56 -14.57 -7.11
N ASN A 638 36.59 -13.45 -7.81
CA ASN A 638 35.41 -12.86 -8.45
C ASN A 638 35.06 -13.64 -9.73
N ASN A 639 33.95 -14.37 -9.72
CA ASN A 639 33.56 -15.26 -10.81
C ASN A 639 32.98 -14.53 -12.04
N GLN A 640 32.51 -13.29 -11.89
CA GLN A 640 31.85 -12.56 -12.99
C GLN A 640 32.79 -11.56 -13.66
N SER A 641 33.46 -10.72 -12.88
CA SER A 641 34.33 -9.64 -13.39
C SER A 641 35.81 -9.92 -13.18
N GLY A 642 36.19 -10.97 -12.43
CA GLY A 642 37.58 -11.21 -12.01
C GLY A 642 38.57 -11.33 -13.16
N SER A 643 38.23 -12.05 -14.24
CA SER A 643 39.12 -12.24 -15.40
C SER A 643 39.46 -10.90 -16.07
N LYS A 644 38.47 -10.03 -16.21
CA LYS A 644 38.66 -8.71 -16.80
C LYS A 644 39.41 -7.76 -15.88
N ILE A 645 39.09 -7.78 -14.58
CA ILE A 645 39.82 -7.02 -13.55
C ILE A 645 41.29 -7.42 -13.55
N MET A 646 41.58 -8.72 -13.55
CA MET A 646 42.97 -9.20 -13.61
C MET A 646 43.64 -8.82 -14.92
N THR A 647 42.94 -8.89 -16.05
CA THR A 647 43.49 -8.40 -17.33
C THR A 647 43.90 -6.93 -17.26
N LEU A 648 43.07 -6.07 -16.65
CA LEU A 648 43.39 -4.64 -16.45
C LEU A 648 44.64 -4.47 -15.58
N LEU A 649 44.71 -5.16 -14.43
CA LEU A 649 45.85 -5.06 -13.52
C LEU A 649 47.16 -5.53 -14.17
N LEU A 650 47.12 -6.63 -14.93
CA LEU A 650 48.27 -7.20 -15.62
C LEU A 650 48.78 -6.33 -16.78
N ASN A 651 47.87 -5.61 -17.46
CA ASN A 651 48.22 -4.72 -18.56
C ASN A 651 48.80 -3.36 -18.12
N HIS A 652 48.54 -2.94 -16.87
CA HIS A 652 48.85 -1.59 -16.41
C HIS A 652 50.33 -1.39 -15.97
N GLU A 653 51.30 -2.16 -16.49
CA GLU A 653 52.75 -2.09 -16.15
C GLU A 653 53.08 -1.91 -14.66
N LEU A 654 52.19 -2.34 -13.74
CA LEU A 654 52.37 -2.19 -12.30
C LEU A 654 53.60 -3.00 -11.90
N GLN A 655 54.73 -2.32 -11.68
CA GLN A 655 56.08 -2.92 -11.64
C GLN A 655 56.32 -3.94 -10.50
N GLN A 656 55.30 -4.25 -9.69
CA GLN A 656 55.39 -5.07 -8.48
C GLN A 656 54.27 -6.12 -8.31
N LEU A 657 53.45 -6.43 -9.33
CA LEU A 657 52.49 -7.53 -9.23
C LEU A 657 53.22 -8.88 -9.09
N ILE A 658 53.21 -9.45 -7.87
CA ILE A 658 53.72 -10.79 -7.57
C ILE A 658 52.51 -11.72 -7.49
N ILE A 659 52.38 -12.59 -8.49
CA ILE A 659 51.38 -13.66 -8.46
C ILE A 659 52.01 -14.85 -7.73
N THR A 660 51.46 -15.20 -6.58
CA THR A 660 51.93 -16.31 -5.73
C THR A 660 51.15 -17.61 -6.02
N ASN A 661 51.67 -18.75 -5.56
CA ASN A 661 50.98 -20.05 -5.68
C ASN A 661 49.62 -20.04 -4.96
N ASP A 662 49.51 -19.31 -3.84
CA ASP A 662 48.26 -19.14 -3.10
C ASP A 662 47.21 -18.39 -3.92
N VAL A 663 47.60 -17.34 -4.66
CA VAL A 663 46.69 -16.60 -5.55
C VAL A 663 46.14 -17.50 -6.66
N LEU A 664 46.99 -18.34 -7.26
CA LEU A 664 46.56 -19.31 -8.28
C LEU A 664 45.58 -20.33 -7.69
N ARG A 665 45.82 -20.83 -6.48
CA ARG A 665 44.94 -21.79 -5.82
C ARG A 665 43.56 -21.20 -5.49
N GLU A 666 43.52 -19.96 -5.05
CA GLU A 666 42.28 -19.29 -4.65
C GLU A 666 41.53 -18.64 -5.82
N SER A 667 42.15 -18.57 -7.00
CA SER A 667 41.54 -18.00 -8.21
C SER A 667 40.42 -18.86 -8.79
N CYS A 668 39.39 -18.20 -9.32
CA CYS A 668 38.37 -18.81 -10.17
C CYS A 668 38.99 -19.25 -11.50
N ILE A 669 38.34 -20.19 -12.18
CA ILE A 669 38.91 -20.90 -13.33
C ILE A 669 39.33 -19.94 -14.45
N ASP A 670 38.45 -19.01 -14.84
CA ASP A 670 38.72 -18.07 -15.93
C ASP A 670 39.92 -17.17 -15.63
N VAL A 671 40.05 -16.73 -14.38
CA VAL A 671 41.21 -15.94 -13.92
C VAL A 671 42.47 -16.80 -13.89
N ARG A 672 42.36 -18.04 -13.44
CA ARG A 672 43.48 -18.98 -13.35
C ARG A 672 44.09 -19.25 -14.72
N LEU A 673 43.25 -19.48 -15.73
CA LEU A 673 43.67 -19.67 -17.12
C LEU A 673 44.34 -18.41 -17.68
N LEU A 674 43.78 -17.23 -17.40
CA LEU A 674 44.37 -15.95 -17.77
C LEU A 674 45.77 -15.79 -17.17
N LEU A 675 45.94 -16.08 -15.87
CA LEU A 675 47.22 -15.94 -15.17
C LEU A 675 48.28 -16.91 -15.68
N LEU A 676 47.90 -18.14 -16.04
CA LEU A 676 48.79 -19.13 -16.65
C LEU A 676 49.23 -18.72 -18.07
N GLY A 677 48.37 -18.01 -18.82
CA GLY A 677 48.67 -17.51 -20.15
C GLY A 677 49.50 -16.21 -20.17
N TRP A 678 49.56 -15.47 -19.06
CA TRP A 678 50.16 -14.13 -19.02
C TRP A 678 51.68 -14.12 -19.20
N GLU A 679 52.19 -13.13 -19.94
CA GLU A 679 53.61 -13.02 -20.35
C GLU A 679 54.61 -12.55 -19.28
N GLY A 680 54.15 -12.34 -18.04
CA GLY A 680 54.93 -11.78 -16.95
C GLY A 680 55.95 -12.72 -16.29
N ARG A 681 56.27 -12.44 -15.01
CA ARG A 681 57.33 -13.13 -14.27
C ARG A 681 57.05 -14.63 -14.10
N PRO A 682 58.09 -15.49 -14.18
CA PRO A 682 57.93 -16.93 -14.00
C PRO A 682 57.64 -17.28 -12.52
N PHE A 683 56.80 -18.30 -12.31
CA PHE A 683 56.41 -18.76 -10.97
C PHE A 683 57.43 -19.78 -10.42
N THR A 684 57.54 -19.89 -9.10
CA THR A 684 58.34 -20.93 -8.42
C THR A 684 57.43 -22.04 -7.91
N ILE A 685 57.64 -23.28 -8.36
CA ILE A 685 56.75 -24.41 -8.02
C ILE A 685 56.92 -24.86 -6.57
N ALA A 686 55.78 -25.16 -5.93
CA ALA A 686 55.66 -25.98 -4.72
C ALA A 686 54.54 -27.02 -4.92
N TYR A 687 54.45 -28.01 -4.01
CA TYR A 687 53.45 -29.09 -3.91
C TYR A 687 52.01 -28.68 -4.30
N ASP A 688 51.64 -27.43 -4.04
CA ASP A 688 50.29 -26.90 -4.24
C ASP A 688 49.86 -26.78 -5.72
N ILE A 689 50.76 -26.69 -6.71
CA ILE A 689 50.35 -26.46 -8.11
C ILE A 689 49.82 -27.74 -8.80
N ALA A 690 50.26 -28.93 -8.36
CA ALA A 690 49.70 -30.19 -8.84
C ALA A 690 48.18 -30.27 -8.59
N THR A 691 47.76 -29.83 -7.40
CA THR A 691 46.32 -29.74 -7.06
C THR A 691 45.57 -28.68 -7.89
N VAL A 692 46.25 -27.63 -8.34
CA VAL A 692 45.69 -26.56 -9.20
C VAL A 692 45.46 -27.05 -10.64
N ILE A 693 46.39 -27.82 -11.20
CA ILE A 693 46.28 -28.43 -12.53
C ILE A 693 45.11 -29.42 -12.58
N VAL A 694 44.98 -30.25 -11.53
CA VAL A 694 43.91 -31.24 -11.46
C VAL A 694 42.53 -30.58 -11.29
N SER A 695 42.41 -29.62 -10.38
CA SER A 695 41.13 -28.90 -10.16
C SER A 695 40.65 -28.07 -11.36
N LEU A 696 41.56 -27.67 -12.26
CA LEU A 696 41.20 -27.04 -13.54
C LEU A 696 40.57 -28.00 -14.54
N TYR A 697 40.99 -29.26 -14.54
CA TYR A 697 40.51 -30.26 -15.49
C TYR A 697 39.17 -30.88 -15.06
N GLU A 698 38.91 -31.02 -13.75
CA GLU A 698 37.66 -31.59 -13.23
C GLU A 698 36.40 -30.74 -13.53
N ILE A 699 36.51 -29.41 -13.61
CA ILE A 699 35.33 -28.51 -13.65
C ILE A 699 34.97 -28.07 -15.09
N HIS A 700 35.86 -28.19 -16.08
CA HIS A 700 35.65 -27.66 -17.43
C HIS A 700 35.07 -28.65 -18.46
N PHE A 701 34.62 -29.84 -18.02
CA PHE A 701 33.97 -30.82 -18.88
C PHE A 701 32.59 -30.42 -19.41
N ASP A 702 32.03 -29.29 -18.95
CA ASP A 702 30.64 -28.94 -19.25
C ASP A 702 30.41 -27.85 -20.32
N ASN A 703 31.42 -27.28 -21.02
CA ASN A 703 31.11 -26.56 -22.29
C ASN A 703 32.22 -26.14 -23.30
N LYS A 704 33.53 -26.34 -23.11
CA LYS A 704 34.53 -26.17 -24.21
C LYS A 704 35.74 -27.08 -23.98
N SER A 705 36.09 -27.93 -24.95
CA SER A 705 37.22 -28.86 -24.86
C SER A 705 38.56 -28.10 -24.81
N PHE A 706 39.22 -28.09 -23.65
CA PHE A 706 40.60 -27.62 -23.54
C PHE A 706 41.53 -28.82 -23.32
N ASP A 707 42.62 -28.89 -24.07
CA ASP A 707 43.56 -30.02 -24.08
C ASP A 707 44.50 -29.93 -22.86
N ALA A 708 44.57 -30.97 -22.03
CA ALA A 708 45.51 -31.05 -20.88
C ALA A 708 46.94 -30.75 -21.31
N ARG A 709 47.33 -31.18 -22.51
CA ARG A 709 48.66 -30.94 -23.06
C ARG A 709 48.94 -29.47 -23.28
N GLN A 710 47.94 -28.67 -23.64
CA GLN A 710 48.10 -27.21 -23.79
C GLN A 710 48.26 -26.51 -22.44
N LEU A 711 47.52 -26.93 -21.41
CA LEU A 711 47.66 -26.39 -20.05
C LEU A 711 49.02 -26.73 -19.44
N LEU A 712 49.44 -28.00 -19.54
CA LEU A 712 50.77 -28.46 -19.14
C LEU A 712 51.87 -27.73 -19.93
N THR A 713 51.67 -27.50 -21.23
CA THR A 713 52.66 -26.76 -22.04
C THR A 713 52.79 -25.30 -21.64
N LEU A 714 51.68 -24.62 -21.36
CA LEU A 714 51.69 -23.25 -20.83
C LEU A 714 52.39 -23.20 -19.47
N PHE A 715 52.13 -24.19 -18.62
CA PHE A 715 52.73 -24.30 -17.30
C PHE A 715 54.24 -24.49 -17.35
N VAL A 716 54.73 -25.43 -18.17
CA VAL A 716 56.16 -25.73 -18.29
C VAL A 716 56.95 -24.53 -18.84
N LYS A 717 56.42 -23.85 -19.86
CA LYS A 717 57.03 -22.64 -20.44
C LYS A 717 57.21 -21.48 -19.45
N ARG A 718 56.46 -21.47 -18.35
CA ARG A 718 56.42 -20.36 -17.37
C ARG A 718 57.15 -20.64 -16.08
N HIS A 719 57.61 -21.87 -15.86
CA HIS A 719 58.31 -22.21 -14.64
C HIS A 719 59.74 -21.64 -14.62
N ALA A 720 60.16 -21.10 -13.48
CA ALA A 720 61.54 -20.64 -13.28
C ALA A 720 62.46 -21.83 -12.95
N GLY A 721 62.88 -22.58 -13.97
CA GLY A 721 63.87 -23.67 -13.84
C GLY A 721 63.33 -25.06 -14.23
N PRO A 722 64.13 -26.12 -14.05
CA PRO A 722 63.66 -27.48 -14.32
C PRO A 722 62.57 -27.91 -13.33
N ILE A 723 61.46 -28.44 -13.83
CA ILE A 723 60.37 -29.01 -13.04
C ILE A 723 60.78 -30.40 -12.61
N VAL A 724 60.87 -30.66 -11.29
CA VAL A 724 61.16 -32.00 -10.78
C VAL A 724 59.85 -32.69 -10.39
N VAL A 725 59.52 -33.78 -11.08
CA VAL A 725 58.40 -34.65 -10.70
C VAL A 725 58.93 -35.68 -9.71
N ASP A 726 58.54 -35.56 -8.46
CA ASP A 726 58.93 -36.43 -7.36
C ASP A 726 57.81 -37.40 -6.94
N ILE A 727 58.11 -38.28 -5.98
CA ILE A 727 57.17 -39.28 -5.45
C ILE A 727 55.89 -38.59 -4.92
N GLY A 728 56.03 -37.41 -4.32
CA GLY A 728 54.92 -36.64 -3.77
C GLY A 728 53.93 -36.23 -4.86
N PHE A 729 54.43 -35.79 -6.02
CA PHE A 729 53.59 -35.44 -7.18
C PHE A 729 52.76 -36.64 -7.67
N ILE A 730 53.37 -37.83 -7.72
CA ILE A 730 52.69 -39.06 -8.16
C ILE A 730 51.63 -39.51 -7.15
N HIS A 731 51.92 -39.45 -5.85
CA HIS A 731 50.93 -39.77 -4.82
C HIS A 731 49.72 -38.82 -4.85
N ILE A 732 49.90 -37.55 -5.20
CA ILE A 732 48.77 -36.63 -5.36
C ILE A 732 47.84 -37.08 -6.49
N ILE A 733 48.39 -37.43 -7.66
CA ILE A 733 47.59 -37.95 -8.78
C ILE A 733 46.88 -39.25 -8.35
N ALA A 734 47.57 -40.12 -7.59
CA ALA A 734 47.01 -41.40 -7.13
C ALA A 734 45.90 -41.22 -6.09
N ASP A 735 46.08 -40.28 -5.15
CA ASP A 735 45.06 -39.91 -4.17
C ASP A 735 43.81 -39.36 -4.86
N LEU A 736 43.96 -38.61 -5.96
CA LEU A 736 42.84 -38.11 -6.75
C LEU A 736 42.11 -39.22 -7.52
N GLU A 737 42.84 -40.18 -8.10
CA GLU A 737 42.23 -41.40 -8.68
C GLU A 737 41.43 -42.16 -7.61
N SER A 738 41.94 -42.22 -6.38
CA SER A 738 41.28 -42.88 -5.25
C SER A 738 40.04 -42.12 -4.74
N GLN A 739 40.04 -40.77 -4.76
CA GLN A 739 38.87 -39.96 -4.37
C GLN A 739 37.75 -40.03 -5.42
N GLY A 740 38.08 -40.16 -6.71
CA GLY A 740 37.12 -40.45 -7.77
C GLY A 740 36.43 -41.81 -7.60
N ALA A 741 37.03 -42.75 -6.87
CA ALA A 741 36.47 -44.08 -6.61
C ALA A 741 35.31 -44.09 -5.57
N GLU A 742 35.09 -43.00 -4.81
CA GLU A 742 33.91 -42.87 -3.92
C GLU A 742 32.59 -42.65 -4.69
N TYR A 743 32.64 -42.31 -5.98
CA TYR A 743 31.48 -42.15 -6.86
C TYR A 743 31.57 -43.09 -8.08
N PRO A 744 31.15 -44.38 -7.95
CA PRO A 744 31.49 -45.46 -8.88
C PRO A 744 30.92 -45.34 -10.31
N TRP A 745 30.03 -44.39 -10.55
CA TRP A 745 29.40 -44.16 -11.86
C TRP A 745 30.22 -43.24 -12.76
N ASP A 746 31.28 -42.61 -12.23
CA ASP A 746 32.06 -41.64 -12.96
C ASP A 746 33.39 -42.23 -13.47
N HIS A 747 33.33 -42.93 -14.61
CA HIS A 747 34.51 -43.46 -15.32
C HIS A 747 35.49 -42.36 -15.82
N ARG A 748 35.22 -41.07 -15.56
CA ARG A 748 35.91 -39.93 -16.19
C ARG A 748 37.12 -39.42 -15.38
N HIS A 749 37.17 -39.63 -14.06
CA HIS A 749 38.34 -39.25 -13.22
C HIS A 749 39.60 -40.08 -13.51
N SER A 750 39.43 -41.35 -13.88
CA SER A 750 40.54 -42.25 -14.21
C SER A 750 41.24 -41.84 -15.52
N SER A 751 40.48 -41.42 -16.55
CA SER A 751 41.03 -40.91 -17.83
C SER A 751 41.91 -39.67 -17.67
N LEU A 752 41.54 -38.77 -16.76
CA LEU A 752 42.31 -37.54 -16.46
C LEU A 752 43.70 -37.86 -15.91
N CYS A 753 43.79 -38.75 -14.92
CA CYS A 753 45.05 -39.11 -14.29
C CYS A 753 46.02 -39.72 -15.32
N TYR A 754 45.51 -40.54 -16.23
CA TYR A 754 46.29 -41.11 -17.32
C TYR A 754 46.73 -40.08 -18.36
N ASP A 755 45.87 -39.13 -18.77
CA ASP A 755 46.26 -38.08 -19.73
C ASP A 755 47.37 -37.16 -19.21
N ILE A 756 47.33 -36.82 -17.91
CA ILE A 756 48.39 -36.04 -17.25
C ILE A 756 49.69 -36.84 -17.19
N LEU A 757 49.61 -38.12 -16.80
CA LEU A 757 50.78 -39.00 -16.74
C LEU A 757 51.39 -39.21 -18.14
N ASP A 758 50.59 -39.48 -19.17
CA ASP A 758 51.03 -39.63 -20.55
C ASP A 758 51.72 -38.37 -21.07
N THR A 759 51.14 -37.20 -20.79
CA THR A 759 51.72 -35.92 -21.19
C THR A 759 53.06 -35.64 -20.49
N LEU A 760 53.18 -35.96 -19.20
CA LEU A 760 54.41 -35.75 -18.43
C LEU A 760 55.51 -36.74 -18.82
N LEU A 761 55.15 -38.01 -19.02
CA LEU A 761 56.07 -39.08 -19.40
C LEU A 761 56.51 -38.98 -20.87
N GLY A 762 55.65 -38.45 -21.74
CA GLY A 762 55.92 -38.18 -23.15
C GLY A 762 56.54 -36.81 -23.43
N TRP A 763 57.00 -36.08 -22.40
CA TRP A 763 57.61 -34.76 -22.57
C TRP A 763 59.07 -34.87 -23.07
N GLU A 764 59.34 -34.45 -24.31
CA GLU A 764 60.68 -34.56 -24.95
C GLU A 764 61.62 -33.36 -24.69
N GLY A 765 61.47 -32.65 -23.56
CA GLY A 765 62.28 -31.46 -23.23
C GLY A 765 63.04 -31.56 -21.91
N ASP A 766 64.24 -30.97 -21.84
CA ASP A 766 65.11 -30.91 -20.64
C ASP A 766 64.53 -30.09 -19.47
N GLU A 767 63.34 -29.51 -19.66
CA GLU A 767 62.64 -28.64 -18.70
C GLU A 767 61.89 -29.45 -17.62
N ILE A 768 61.62 -30.74 -17.82
CA ILE A 768 61.00 -31.62 -16.81
C ILE A 768 61.94 -32.78 -16.50
N THR A 769 62.26 -32.97 -15.22
CA THR A 769 63.02 -34.11 -14.70
C THR A 769 62.12 -34.97 -13.83
N ILE A 770 61.84 -36.19 -14.26
CA ILE A 770 61.12 -37.16 -13.44
C ILE A 770 62.15 -37.95 -12.61
N THR A 771 62.01 -37.95 -11.29
CA THR A 771 62.90 -38.71 -10.42
C THR A 771 62.69 -40.22 -10.63
N GLU A 772 63.74 -41.02 -10.48
CA GLU A 772 63.67 -42.47 -10.69
C GLU A 772 62.65 -43.13 -9.75
N ASP A 773 62.57 -42.64 -8.51
CA ASP A 773 61.59 -43.13 -7.53
C ASP A 773 60.16 -42.71 -7.92
N ALA A 774 59.94 -41.49 -8.43
CA ALA A 774 58.61 -41.09 -8.95
C ALA A 774 58.18 -41.96 -10.13
N SER A 775 59.09 -42.28 -11.05
CA SER A 775 58.79 -43.16 -12.19
C SER A 775 58.39 -44.57 -11.75
N ARG A 776 59.03 -45.10 -10.70
CA ARG A 776 58.66 -46.40 -10.10
C ARG A 776 57.31 -46.31 -9.39
N THR A 777 57.12 -45.31 -8.54
CA THR A 777 55.84 -45.09 -7.84
C THR A 777 54.69 -44.90 -8.83
N ALA A 778 54.90 -44.24 -9.97
CA ALA A 778 53.87 -44.06 -10.99
C ALA A 778 53.45 -45.40 -11.61
N LYS A 779 54.40 -46.32 -11.81
CA LYS A 779 54.10 -47.69 -12.28
C LYS A 779 53.35 -48.51 -11.24
N ASP A 780 53.69 -48.33 -9.96
CA ASP A 780 53.03 -49.05 -8.86
C ASP A 780 51.62 -48.53 -8.58
N CYS A 781 51.41 -47.21 -8.64
CA CYS A 781 50.12 -46.58 -8.39
C CYS A 781 49.15 -46.70 -9.59
N PHE A 782 49.67 -46.74 -10.83
CA PHE A 782 48.86 -46.73 -12.06
C PHE A 782 49.18 -47.92 -12.99
N PRO A 783 49.04 -49.18 -12.53
CA PRO A 783 49.45 -50.36 -13.30
C PRO A 783 48.71 -50.50 -14.63
N SER A 784 47.42 -50.14 -14.68
CA SER A 784 46.59 -50.16 -15.88
C SER A 784 47.01 -49.20 -16.99
N PHE A 785 47.79 -48.16 -16.68
CA PHE A 785 48.40 -47.29 -17.69
C PHE A 785 49.44 -48.03 -18.53
N TRP A 786 50.18 -48.94 -17.89
CA TRP A 786 51.34 -49.61 -18.46
C TRP A 786 51.02 -51.00 -19.03
N ASP A 787 49.85 -51.55 -18.71
CA ASP A 787 49.37 -52.86 -19.17
C ASP A 787 48.74 -52.85 -20.57
N VAL A 788 48.87 -51.76 -21.36
CA VAL A 788 48.57 -51.80 -22.80
C VAL A 788 49.77 -52.40 -23.53
N ASP A 789 49.81 -53.74 -23.59
CA ASP A 789 50.76 -54.54 -24.37
C ASP A 789 51.01 -53.91 -25.77
N MET A 790 52.24 -53.54 -26.15
CA MET A 790 53.35 -54.44 -26.51
C MET A 790 52.92 -55.66 -27.36
N ALA A 791 51.89 -55.51 -28.19
CA ALA A 791 51.48 -56.54 -29.16
C ALA A 791 51.86 -56.24 -30.63
N ASP A 792 52.41 -55.06 -30.97
CA ASP A 792 52.88 -54.77 -32.33
C ASP A 792 54.19 -53.96 -32.30
N ALA A 793 55.33 -54.66 -32.29
CA ALA A 793 56.63 -54.09 -32.67
C ALA A 793 57.58 -55.20 -33.16
N THR A 794 57.44 -55.56 -34.45
CA THR A 794 58.55 -56.07 -35.29
C THR A 794 58.96 -55.00 -36.27
#